data_AF-A0A9N8KB30-F1
#
_entry.id   AF-A0A9N8KB30-F1
#
_cell.length_a   1.000
_cell.length_b   1.000
_cell.length_c   1.000
_cell.angle_alpha   90.00
_cell.angle_beta   90.00
_cell.angle_gamma   90.00
#
_symmetry.space_group_name_H-M   'P 1'
#
loop_
_entity.id
_entity.type
_entity.pdbx_description
1 polymer ?
#
loop_
_entity_poly.entity_id
_entity_poly.type
_entity_poly.pdbx_seq_one_letter_code
_entity_poly.pdbx_strand_id
1 'polypeptide(L)'
;MRKAITSREPVKIQATDDTMLAEWCNASQNRGYGDKCKQAIIFTASSTAFYGVKALVVIGIAPRRPYDEAYQAWMREVQKQIAESTFAITCIEAREAEKRKASDRAREEAELNSKKLQLRQREVIIAKEKTKTVLAMAETIDVGFFDYLPTGELIQANNAFYQLSGYPKDPALNKQYTFLDYCMPDDVDTVMEKWTGLMSGVPCTFEMRWKNNTPSGQWVLAACTPVFDEEGNIVSISGCTTDLSKQKLAQENALKRAEALEQVRISQARLLQFTNIAPIGIMIRGYPNDDLYFNNCWYEMTGHPRRAFSDVDPASVYYPDDLWIPRAKIAECLEYKKSVEFRARLRKTWTSVDGSFQGQAWVSVICFPEYSEDGTLVKAMSTWTDISHLQFEEHLQQKRLEAAIEAKRSAEAFIDITSHEIRNPLGATMHCADMLRESLVEMGQLINTLAEGNLDEETRQNTKGRLEEHLKSGTETVDTILSCSMHQKRVTDDILSLSKLDSNLVRVTPTTVRATEILDTNIFSAEADRMGVQLQTELDTSLSELDIDWVLADSGRISQVLVNLVTNAIKFTKTSQSERTVVVRLGASKERPSNLSVTYATMNTSDARVQTELTNDGTIYLWFSVTDSGCGMSEEEQKRMFNRFSQASPKTYTQYGGSGLGLFISKRLVELQGGQIGLSSVVDVGSRFAFYVPATRATEPSDPPKPDLAIHTRSQTLTSAPVQVNGIDASQPSSTLSILVVEDNLVNQKVLQKHLTKLGHKVQVANHGQEALDFLATTSAWKHANQNSTSTLQDVDVVLMDIEMPVMNGLICSRRIRDMQASGELVRHVPIIAVSANARTEQTKQAHDAGVDDFIVKPFRIPELISVISRLVEVA
;
A
#
# COMPACT_ATOMS: atom_id res chain seq x y z
N MET A 1 -2.08 1.34 43.64
CA MET A 1 -3.54 1.61 43.59
C MET A 1 -3.88 3.09 43.39
N ARG A 2 -3.72 4.00 44.38
CA ARG A 2 -4.12 5.44 44.22
C ARG A 2 -3.60 6.11 42.93
N LYS A 3 -2.34 5.85 42.56
CA LYS A 3 -1.75 6.36 41.30
C LYS A 3 -2.59 5.98 40.07
N ALA A 4 -3.02 4.71 39.96
CA ALA A 4 -3.89 4.24 38.88
C ALA A 4 -5.30 4.84 38.93
N ILE A 5 -5.87 5.07 40.12
CA ILE A 5 -7.15 5.79 40.27
C ILE A 5 -7.06 7.23 39.73
N THR A 6 -5.92 7.89 39.99
CA THR A 6 -5.73 9.31 39.69
C THR A 6 -5.30 9.53 38.23
N SER A 7 -4.35 8.75 37.71
CA SER A 7 -3.92 8.84 36.30
C SER A 7 -4.91 8.19 35.34
N ARG A 8 -5.70 7.21 35.81
CA ARG A 8 -6.55 6.32 35.00
C ARG A 8 -5.79 5.56 33.90
N GLU A 9 -4.46 5.46 34.02
CA GLU A 9 -3.59 4.68 33.14
C GLU A 9 -3.14 3.36 33.80
N PRO A 10 -2.66 2.38 33.01
CA PRO A 10 -2.10 1.14 33.56
C PRO A 10 -0.80 1.40 34.33
N VAL A 11 -0.83 1.18 35.65
CA VAL A 11 0.33 1.34 36.52
C VAL A 11 0.96 -0.02 36.81
N LYS A 12 2.22 -0.20 36.38
CA LYS A 12 3.04 -1.36 36.73
C LYS A 12 3.40 -1.35 38.23
N ILE A 13 3.35 -2.52 38.86
CA ILE A 13 3.83 -2.83 40.21
C ILE A 13 4.75 -4.05 40.17
N GLN A 14 5.66 -4.20 41.14
CA GLN A 14 6.66 -5.25 41.18
C GLN A 14 6.83 -5.82 42.59
N ALA A 15 7.40 -7.03 42.69
CA ALA A 15 7.73 -7.67 43.96
C ALA A 15 9.08 -7.21 44.54
N THR A 16 9.87 -6.46 43.78
CA THR A 16 11.23 -5.99 44.15
C THR A 16 11.26 -4.59 44.75
N ASP A 17 10.14 -3.87 44.71
CA ASP A 17 9.99 -2.49 45.19
C ASP A 17 8.89 -2.35 46.26
N ASP A 18 8.50 -3.47 46.88
CA ASP A 18 7.39 -3.62 47.84
C ASP A 18 6.01 -3.08 47.36
N THR A 19 5.84 -2.79 46.07
CA THR A 19 4.55 -2.32 45.53
C THR A 19 3.54 -3.44 45.27
N MET A 20 3.97 -4.71 45.34
CA MET A 20 3.15 -5.90 45.17
C MET A 20 3.25 -6.82 46.38
N LEU A 21 2.11 -7.25 46.94
CA LEU A 21 2.05 -8.16 48.09
C LEU A 21 2.69 -9.52 47.76
N ALA A 22 3.51 -10.05 48.68
CA ALA A 22 4.19 -11.33 48.51
C ALA A 22 3.22 -12.52 48.27
N GLU A 23 2.03 -12.47 48.86
CA GLU A 23 0.98 -13.48 48.65
C GLU A 23 0.50 -13.55 47.19
N TRP A 24 0.43 -12.41 46.49
CA TRP A 24 0.00 -12.35 45.09
C TRP A 24 1.01 -13.04 44.16
N CYS A 25 2.28 -13.10 44.56
CA CYS A 25 3.33 -13.81 43.82
C CYS A 25 3.16 -15.33 43.89
N ASN A 26 2.50 -15.85 44.92
CA ASN A 26 2.24 -17.30 45.09
C ASN A 26 1.00 -17.76 44.29
N ALA A 27 -0.02 -16.90 44.16
CA ALA A 27 -1.27 -17.19 43.43
C ALA A 27 -1.08 -17.48 41.92
N SER A 28 0.13 -17.28 41.37
CA SER A 28 0.45 -17.58 39.98
C SER A 28 1.11 -18.95 39.76
N GLN A 29 1.61 -19.65 40.78
CA GLN A 29 2.48 -20.83 40.57
C GLN A 29 1.82 -21.91 39.71
N ASN A 30 0.51 -22.14 39.91
CA ASN A 30 -0.29 -23.11 39.16
C ASN A 30 -0.59 -22.68 37.70
N ARG A 31 -0.35 -21.42 37.34
CA ARG A 31 -0.60 -20.85 36.00
C ARG A 31 0.66 -20.36 35.28
N GLY A 32 1.80 -20.32 35.98
CA GLY A 32 3.09 -19.84 35.48
C GLY A 32 4.12 -20.93 35.16
N TYR A 33 3.69 -22.19 35.00
CA TYR A 33 4.58 -23.34 34.80
C TYR A 33 5.67 -23.48 35.89
N GLY A 34 5.29 -23.24 37.15
CA GLY A 34 6.19 -23.25 38.31
C GLY A 34 6.80 -21.88 38.66
N ASP A 35 6.87 -20.94 37.71
CA ASP A 35 7.43 -19.61 37.94
C ASP A 35 6.47 -18.70 38.73
N LYS A 36 7.00 -17.98 39.73
CA LYS A 36 6.28 -16.94 40.46
C LYS A 36 6.18 -15.66 39.64
N CYS A 37 4.99 -15.07 39.59
CA CYS A 37 4.73 -13.79 38.98
C CYS A 37 5.32 -12.66 39.86
N LYS A 38 6.30 -11.93 39.31
CA LYS A 38 7.04 -10.88 40.04
C LYS A 38 6.62 -9.45 39.69
N GLN A 39 5.71 -9.29 38.71
CA GLN A 39 5.27 -8.00 38.19
C GLN A 39 3.79 -8.08 37.84
N ALA A 40 3.03 -7.02 38.13
CA ALA A 40 1.62 -6.93 37.78
C ALA A 40 1.28 -5.51 37.30
N ILE A 41 0.09 -5.33 36.74
CA ILE A 41 -0.41 -4.05 36.24
C ILE A 41 -1.76 -3.80 36.88
N ILE A 42 -1.94 -2.59 37.40
CA ILE A 42 -3.20 -2.12 38.00
C ILE A 42 -3.77 -1.01 37.13
N PHE A 43 -5.03 -1.15 36.70
CA PHE A 43 -5.77 -0.12 35.98
C PHE A 43 -7.21 -0.02 36.48
N THR A 44 -7.90 1.06 36.13
CA THR A 44 -9.30 1.30 36.53
C THR A 44 -10.27 0.64 35.55
N ALA A 45 -11.36 0.06 36.06
CA ALA A 45 -12.48 -0.41 35.23
C ALA A 45 -13.36 0.75 34.69
N SER A 46 -12.82 1.96 34.64
CA SER A 46 -13.49 3.17 34.16
C SER A 46 -12.44 4.18 33.72
N SER A 47 -12.43 4.52 32.43
CA SER A 47 -11.56 5.54 31.83
C SER A 47 -12.14 6.95 31.97
N THR A 48 -13.46 7.11 31.96
CA THR A 48 -14.15 8.41 31.90
C THR A 48 -14.15 9.16 33.23
N ALA A 49 -13.59 10.38 33.24
CA ALA A 49 -13.46 11.23 34.43
C ALA A 49 -14.78 11.47 35.20
N PHE A 50 -15.91 11.51 34.50
CA PHE A 50 -17.26 11.77 35.04
C PHE A 50 -17.75 10.74 36.08
N TYR A 51 -17.23 9.51 36.07
CA TYR A 51 -17.68 8.46 36.98
C TYR A 51 -16.59 8.12 38.00
N GLY A 52 -16.98 8.05 39.28
CA GLY A 52 -16.11 7.59 40.35
C GLY A 52 -15.67 6.14 40.11
N VAL A 53 -14.38 5.85 40.33
CA VAL A 53 -13.82 4.51 40.10
C VAL A 53 -14.46 3.48 41.04
N LYS A 54 -15.29 2.59 40.48
CA LYS A 54 -15.99 1.53 41.23
C LYS A 54 -15.16 0.27 41.44
N ALA A 55 -14.24 -0.04 40.50
CA ALA A 55 -13.38 -1.21 40.58
C ALA A 55 -11.99 -0.94 40.00
N LEU A 56 -11.00 -1.65 40.54
CA LEU A 56 -9.63 -1.75 40.03
C LEU A 56 -9.38 -3.16 39.52
N VAL A 57 -8.77 -3.28 38.35
CA VAL A 57 -8.36 -4.56 37.77
C VAL A 57 -6.87 -4.73 38.02
N VAL A 58 -6.47 -5.94 38.42
CA VAL A 58 -5.06 -6.33 38.63
C VAL A 58 -4.74 -7.51 37.73
N ILE A 59 -3.77 -7.36 36.84
CA ILE A 59 -3.32 -8.41 35.91
C ILE A 59 -1.85 -8.72 36.17
N GLY A 60 -1.51 -9.97 36.46
CA GLY A 60 -0.14 -10.42 36.60
C GLY A 60 0.56 -10.56 35.24
N ILE A 61 1.79 -10.06 35.12
CA ILE A 61 2.61 -10.20 33.91
C ILE A 61 3.26 -11.60 33.92
N ALA A 62 3.23 -12.29 32.78
CA ALA A 62 3.87 -13.59 32.63
C ALA A 62 5.40 -13.46 32.81
N PRO A 63 6.05 -14.22 33.71
CA PRO A 63 7.46 -14.01 34.07
C PRO A 63 8.47 -14.25 32.93
N ARG A 64 8.04 -14.90 31.83
CA ARG A 64 8.87 -15.18 30.64
C ARG A 64 8.64 -14.22 29.47
N ARG A 65 7.77 -13.21 29.60
CA ARG A 65 7.48 -12.23 28.54
C ARG A 65 7.87 -10.82 28.99
N PRO A 66 8.69 -10.08 28.23
CA PRO A 66 9.03 -8.70 28.57
C PRO A 66 7.78 -7.80 28.48
N TYR A 67 7.79 -6.73 29.28
CA TYR A 67 6.76 -5.69 29.24
C TYR A 67 7.19 -4.57 28.28
N ASP A 68 7.21 -4.91 27.00
CA ASP A 68 7.57 -4.03 25.87
C ASP A 68 6.41 -3.11 25.45
N GLU A 69 6.65 -2.25 24.46
CA GLU A 69 5.63 -1.33 23.92
C GLU A 69 4.40 -2.06 23.36
N ALA A 70 4.59 -3.25 22.75
CA ALA A 70 3.49 -4.05 22.22
C ALA A 70 2.58 -4.58 23.35
N TYR A 71 3.17 -5.03 24.46
CA TYR A 71 2.44 -5.40 25.67
C TYR A 71 1.72 -4.17 26.28
N GLN A 72 2.37 -3.01 26.32
CA GLN A 72 1.77 -1.76 26.81
C GLN A 72 0.58 -1.28 25.96
N ALA A 73 0.66 -1.42 24.63
CA ALA A 73 -0.45 -1.11 23.72
C ALA A 73 -1.62 -2.09 23.93
N TRP A 74 -1.35 -3.39 24.00
CA TRP A 74 -2.37 -4.41 24.26
C TRP A 74 -3.09 -4.18 25.61
N MET A 75 -2.35 -3.84 26.67
CA MET A 75 -2.94 -3.54 27.98
C MET A 75 -3.85 -2.30 27.99
N ARG A 76 -3.58 -1.30 27.15
CA ARG A 76 -4.45 -0.12 26.98
C ARG A 76 -5.77 -0.50 26.31
N GLU A 77 -5.75 -1.37 25.30
CA GLU A 77 -6.99 -1.86 24.66
C GLU A 77 -7.81 -2.74 25.61
N VAL A 78 -7.16 -3.63 26.38
CA VAL A 78 -7.85 -4.43 27.42
C VAL A 78 -8.52 -3.54 28.48
N GLN A 79 -7.86 -2.46 28.91
CA GLN A 79 -8.46 -1.48 29.82
C GLN A 79 -9.70 -0.81 29.20
N LYS A 80 -9.62 -0.42 27.93
CA LYS A 80 -10.71 0.25 27.20
C LYS A 80 -11.96 -0.63 27.10
N GLN A 81 -11.81 -1.88 26.66
CA GLN A 81 -12.91 -2.84 26.54
C GLN A 81 -13.64 -3.08 27.89
N ILE A 82 -12.87 -3.18 28.98
CA ILE A 82 -13.43 -3.34 30.33
C ILE A 82 -14.16 -2.07 30.78
N ALA A 83 -13.63 -0.89 30.49
CA ALA A 83 -14.25 0.38 30.84
C ALA A 83 -15.60 0.61 30.11
N GLU A 84 -15.66 0.29 28.81
CA GLU A 84 -16.88 0.38 28.00
C GLU A 84 -17.97 -0.59 28.51
N SER A 85 -17.59 -1.84 28.80
CA SER A 85 -18.50 -2.86 29.36
C SER A 85 -19.05 -2.47 30.74
N THR A 86 -18.19 -1.95 31.62
CA THR A 86 -18.57 -1.52 32.98
C THR A 86 -19.53 -0.32 32.96
N PHE A 87 -19.32 0.61 32.02
CA PHE A 87 -20.20 1.77 31.83
C PHE A 87 -21.63 1.36 31.42
N ALA A 88 -21.76 0.41 30.49
CA ALA A 88 -23.06 -0.07 30.03
C ALA A 88 -23.89 -0.69 31.17
N ILE A 89 -23.30 -1.55 32.00
CA ILE A 89 -23.97 -2.21 33.14
C ILE A 89 -24.43 -1.17 34.18
N THR A 90 -23.54 -0.24 34.55
CA THR A 90 -23.83 0.79 35.58
C THR A 90 -25.02 1.68 35.20
N CYS A 91 -25.22 1.95 33.90
CA CYS A 91 -26.36 2.73 33.41
C CYS A 91 -27.70 1.99 33.50
N ILE A 92 -27.71 0.65 33.52
CA ILE A 92 -28.91 -0.17 33.64
C ILE A 92 -29.37 -0.22 35.11
N GLU A 93 -28.46 -0.53 36.03
CA GLU A 93 -28.76 -0.61 37.48
C GLU A 93 -29.34 0.70 38.03
N ALA A 94 -28.81 1.85 37.58
CA ALA A 94 -29.30 3.17 37.98
C ALA A 94 -30.78 3.39 37.64
N ARG A 95 -31.23 2.92 36.46
CA ARG A 95 -32.63 3.03 36.00
C ARG A 95 -33.58 2.14 36.80
N GLU A 96 -33.14 0.96 37.22
CA GLU A 96 -33.98 0.05 38.00
C GLU A 96 -34.19 0.53 39.45
N ALA A 97 -33.15 1.11 40.06
CA ALA A 97 -33.22 1.63 41.42
C ALA A 97 -34.18 2.82 41.56
N GLU A 98 -34.25 3.68 40.55
CA GLU A 98 -35.16 4.83 40.50
C GLU A 98 -36.62 4.39 40.37
N LYS A 99 -36.89 3.36 39.55
CA LYS A 99 -38.22 2.82 39.30
C LYS A 99 -38.86 2.19 40.55
N ARG A 100 -38.07 1.59 41.45
CA ARG A 100 -38.58 1.04 42.73
C ARG A 100 -39.05 2.13 43.69
N LYS A 101 -38.27 3.21 43.86
CA LYS A 101 -38.60 4.30 44.80
C LYS A 101 -39.89 5.06 44.46
N ALA A 102 -40.29 5.07 43.18
CA ALA A 102 -41.56 5.67 42.77
C ALA A 102 -42.78 4.85 43.21
N SER A 103 -42.66 3.51 43.31
CA SER A 103 -43.77 2.62 43.61
C SER A 103 -44.21 2.68 45.08
N ASP A 104 -43.27 2.84 46.01
CA ASP A 104 -43.59 2.82 47.45
C ASP A 104 -44.34 4.08 47.90
N ARG A 105 -43.97 5.25 47.35
CA ARG A 105 -44.61 6.54 47.67
C ARG A 105 -46.09 6.60 47.28
N ALA A 106 -46.47 5.95 46.18
CA ALA A 106 -47.85 5.92 45.70
C ALA A 106 -48.80 5.14 46.65
N ARG A 107 -48.28 4.33 47.58
CA ARG A 107 -49.11 3.49 48.46
C ARG A 107 -49.58 4.21 49.73
N GLU A 108 -48.78 5.11 50.28
CA GLU A 108 -49.09 5.80 51.55
C GLU A 108 -50.10 6.95 51.36
N GLU A 109 -50.08 7.60 50.19
CA GLU A 109 -50.94 8.75 49.89
C GLU A 109 -52.43 8.38 49.72
N ALA A 110 -52.72 7.13 49.35
CA ALA A 110 -54.07 6.61 49.16
C ALA A 110 -54.86 6.45 50.47
N GLU A 111 -54.18 6.16 51.59
CA GLU A 111 -54.83 5.82 52.87
C GLU A 111 -55.35 7.06 53.62
N LEU A 112 -54.71 8.24 53.40
CA LEU A 112 -55.01 9.48 54.11
C LEU A 112 -56.25 10.23 53.57
N ASN A 113 -56.53 10.12 52.27
CA ASN A 113 -57.64 10.85 51.63
C ASN A 113 -59.04 10.35 52.03
N SER A 114 -59.15 9.10 52.49
CA SER A 114 -60.44 8.51 52.91
C SER A 114 -61.08 9.21 54.13
N LYS A 115 -60.28 9.59 55.13
CA LYS A 115 -60.78 10.13 56.42
C LYS A 115 -61.34 11.55 56.35
N LYS A 116 -60.98 12.36 55.34
CA LYS A 116 -61.39 13.78 55.25
C LYS A 116 -62.83 13.99 54.73
N LEU A 117 -63.44 12.98 54.12
CA LEU A 117 -64.70 13.14 53.38
C LEU A 117 -65.97 13.24 54.25
N GLN A 118 -65.91 12.84 55.53
CA GLN A 118 -67.08 12.69 56.41
C GLN A 118 -67.52 13.95 57.18
N LEU A 119 -66.60 14.80 57.65
CA LEU A 119 -66.94 15.86 58.62
C LEU A 119 -67.75 17.03 58.05
N ARG A 120 -67.59 17.33 56.76
CA ARG A 120 -68.09 18.56 56.12
C ARG A 120 -69.61 18.57 55.79
N GLN A 121 -70.39 17.50 56.00
CA GLN A 121 -71.77 17.40 55.46
C GLN A 121 -72.88 18.10 56.28
N ARG A 122 -72.57 18.76 57.41
CA ARG A 122 -73.58 19.11 58.43
C ARG A 122 -74.07 20.56 58.41
N GLU A 123 -73.36 21.47 57.75
CA GLU A 123 -73.55 22.93 57.90
C GLU A 123 -74.55 23.55 56.88
N VAL A 124 -75.01 22.76 55.90
CA VAL A 124 -75.76 23.22 54.70
C VAL A 124 -77.28 23.42 54.91
N ILE A 125 -77.84 23.08 56.08
CA ILE A 125 -79.30 22.86 56.19
C ILE A 125 -80.12 24.13 56.50
N ILE A 126 -79.59 25.10 57.24
CA ILE A 126 -80.38 26.27 57.71
C ILE A 126 -80.35 27.43 56.70
N ALA A 127 -79.29 27.55 55.89
CA ALA A 127 -79.14 28.62 54.90
C ALA A 127 -79.99 28.37 53.61
N LYS A 128 -81.16 27.75 53.78
CA LYS A 128 -81.86 26.96 52.74
C LYS A 128 -83.30 27.41 52.44
N GLU A 129 -83.76 28.50 53.07
CA GLU A 129 -85.14 28.98 52.95
C GLU A 129 -85.32 30.37 52.31
N LYS A 130 -84.45 31.37 52.55
CA LYS A 130 -84.49 32.67 51.83
C LYS A 130 -84.09 32.50 50.35
N THR A 131 -82.93 31.90 50.17
CA THR A 131 -82.62 30.80 49.23
C THR A 131 -83.68 30.45 48.15
N LYS A 132 -84.89 30.01 48.54
CA LYS A 132 -85.83 29.37 47.61
C LYS A 132 -86.34 30.26 46.48
N THR A 133 -86.40 31.58 46.66
CA THR A 133 -87.02 32.48 45.67
C THR A 133 -86.06 32.92 44.57
N VAL A 134 -84.78 33.11 44.89
CA VAL A 134 -83.74 33.40 43.89
C VAL A 134 -83.40 32.15 43.07
N LEU A 135 -83.45 30.97 43.71
CA LEU A 135 -83.29 29.67 43.04
C LEU A 135 -84.27 29.49 41.85
N ALA A 136 -85.53 29.91 42.00
CA ALA A 136 -86.58 29.66 41.01
C ALA A 136 -86.36 30.40 39.68
N MET A 137 -85.80 31.62 39.70
CA MET A 137 -85.41 32.34 38.48
C MET A 137 -84.15 31.71 37.85
N ALA A 138 -83.21 31.27 38.68
CA ALA A 138 -82.01 30.59 38.22
C ALA A 138 -82.28 29.19 37.62
N GLU A 139 -83.39 28.51 37.95
CA GLU A 139 -83.71 27.17 37.42
C GLU A 139 -84.06 27.14 35.91
N THR A 140 -84.13 28.29 35.22
CA THR A 140 -84.43 28.37 33.77
C THR A 140 -83.22 28.65 32.87
N ILE A 141 -82.00 28.73 33.43
CA ILE A 141 -80.78 29.11 32.73
C ILE A 141 -79.68 28.07 32.98
N ASP A 142 -78.93 27.68 31.94
CA ASP A 142 -77.80 26.71 31.98
C ASP A 142 -76.53 27.28 32.67
N VAL A 143 -76.70 28.07 33.72
CA VAL A 143 -75.63 28.64 34.55
C VAL A 143 -75.86 28.20 35.99
N GLY A 144 -74.88 27.54 36.59
CA GLY A 144 -74.92 27.11 37.98
C GLY A 144 -74.79 28.30 38.94
N PHE A 145 -75.90 28.90 39.34
CA PHE A 145 -75.89 29.92 40.40
C PHE A 145 -75.67 29.27 41.75
N PHE A 146 -74.87 29.92 42.59
CA PHE A 146 -74.41 29.35 43.84
C PHE A 146 -74.12 30.45 44.88
N ASP A 147 -74.31 30.19 46.18
CA ASP A 147 -73.78 31.06 47.24
C ASP A 147 -72.90 30.28 48.19
N TYR A 148 -71.82 30.92 48.64
CA TYR A 148 -70.90 30.40 49.65
C TYR A 148 -70.93 31.26 50.91
N LEU A 149 -70.60 30.71 52.08
CA LEU A 149 -70.24 31.51 53.28
C LEU A 149 -68.80 32.06 53.13
N PRO A 150 -68.37 33.09 53.88
CA PRO A 150 -66.99 33.65 53.85
C PRO A 150 -65.92 32.62 54.25
N THR A 151 -66.35 31.52 54.85
CA THR A 151 -65.52 30.36 55.16
C THR A 151 -65.30 29.41 53.97
N GLY A 152 -66.14 29.42 52.94
CA GLY A 152 -66.04 28.58 51.73
C GLY A 152 -67.22 27.63 51.49
N GLU A 153 -68.28 27.64 52.29
CA GLU A 153 -69.28 26.55 52.32
C GLU A 153 -70.56 26.83 51.53
N LEU A 154 -71.02 25.90 50.66
CA LEU A 154 -72.11 26.16 49.71
C LEU A 154 -73.49 26.17 50.37
N ILE A 155 -74.03 27.37 50.50
CA ILE A 155 -75.35 27.73 51.00
C ILE A 155 -76.46 27.18 50.09
N GLN A 156 -76.41 27.51 48.80
CA GLN A 156 -77.51 27.22 47.85
C GLN A 156 -77.02 27.07 46.43
N ALA A 157 -77.76 26.31 45.60
CA ALA A 157 -77.55 26.27 44.15
C ALA A 157 -78.78 25.79 43.36
N ASN A 158 -78.87 26.16 42.07
CA ASN A 158 -79.99 25.82 41.16
C ASN A 158 -79.84 24.44 40.46
N ASN A 159 -80.85 24.00 39.70
CA ASN A 159 -80.79 22.73 38.93
C ASN A 159 -79.56 22.61 38.02
N ALA A 160 -79.23 23.67 37.28
CA ALA A 160 -78.11 23.68 36.34
C ALA A 160 -76.79 23.37 37.06
N PHE A 161 -76.56 23.97 38.23
CA PHE A 161 -75.37 23.71 39.04
C PHE A 161 -75.15 22.21 39.33
N TYR A 162 -76.19 21.49 39.75
CA TYR A 162 -76.09 20.05 40.06
C TYR A 162 -75.85 19.19 38.82
N GLN A 163 -76.43 19.55 37.68
CA GLN A 163 -76.14 18.88 36.41
C GLN A 163 -74.70 19.10 35.95
N LEU A 164 -74.17 20.32 36.11
CA LEU A 164 -72.81 20.70 35.70
C LEU A 164 -71.72 20.16 36.64
N SER A 165 -71.95 20.17 37.95
CA SER A 165 -71.00 19.61 38.92
C SER A 165 -70.98 18.08 38.93
N GLY A 166 -71.96 17.43 38.30
CA GLY A 166 -72.18 15.97 38.38
C GLY A 166 -72.60 15.48 39.76
N TYR A 167 -72.61 16.41 40.71
CA TYR A 167 -73.00 16.29 42.09
C TYR A 167 -74.49 15.90 42.07
N PRO A 168 -74.85 14.69 42.52
CA PRO A 168 -76.25 14.35 42.74
C PRO A 168 -76.97 15.51 43.42
N LYS A 169 -78.22 15.82 43.03
CA LYS A 169 -79.04 16.90 43.63
C LYS A 169 -79.50 16.50 45.04
N ASP A 170 -78.50 16.32 45.89
CA ASP A 170 -78.50 15.79 47.22
C ASP A 170 -77.60 16.74 48.03
N PRO A 171 -78.18 17.70 48.77
CA PRO A 171 -77.44 18.72 49.51
C PRO A 171 -76.63 18.18 50.72
N ALA A 172 -76.52 16.85 50.88
CA ALA A 172 -75.36 16.20 51.51
C ALA A 172 -74.02 16.50 50.78
N LEU A 173 -74.13 17.20 49.65
CA LEU A 173 -73.15 17.70 48.70
C LEU A 173 -71.80 18.19 49.29
N ASN A 174 -71.59 19.51 49.52
CA ASN A 174 -72.28 20.40 50.50
C ASN A 174 -71.38 20.67 51.74
N LYS A 175 -70.31 21.47 51.66
CA LYS A 175 -69.08 21.33 52.51
C LYS A 175 -68.16 22.58 52.62
N GLN A 176 -67.36 22.82 53.66
CA GLN A 176 -66.54 24.06 53.76
C GLN A 176 -65.40 24.15 52.70
N TYR A 177 -65.35 25.22 51.89
CA TYR A 177 -64.70 25.29 50.56
C TYR A 177 -65.31 24.25 49.57
N THR A 178 -66.66 24.17 49.43
CA THR A 178 -67.34 23.06 48.68
C THR A 178 -67.01 23.09 47.22
N PHE A 179 -66.74 24.28 46.70
CA PHE A 179 -66.32 24.41 45.32
C PHE A 179 -65.14 23.47 45.04
N LEU A 180 -64.31 23.16 46.06
CA LEU A 180 -63.21 22.19 46.03
C LEU A 180 -63.60 20.70 45.92
N ASP A 181 -64.83 20.33 46.28
CA ASP A 181 -65.23 18.92 46.38
C ASP A 181 -65.64 18.35 45.05
N TYR A 182 -66.45 19.09 44.29
CA TYR A 182 -66.50 18.86 42.86
C TYR A 182 -65.21 19.39 42.20
N CYS A 183 -64.49 20.42 42.68
CA CYS A 183 -63.19 20.83 42.08
C CYS A 183 -62.21 19.65 41.92
N MET A 184 -61.41 19.64 40.87
CA MET A 184 -60.25 18.75 40.80
C MET A 184 -59.19 19.17 41.82
N PRO A 185 -58.50 18.20 42.43
CA PRO A 185 -57.46 18.49 43.43
C PRO A 185 -56.41 19.49 42.94
N ASP A 186 -56.02 19.41 41.67
CA ASP A 186 -55.03 20.29 41.03
C ASP A 186 -55.32 21.79 41.15
N ASP A 187 -56.59 22.20 41.05
CA ASP A 187 -56.94 23.62 41.00
C ASP A 187 -57.15 24.19 42.43
N VAL A 188 -57.17 23.33 43.46
CA VAL A 188 -57.57 23.65 44.84
C VAL A 188 -56.80 24.83 45.43
N ASP A 189 -55.48 24.87 45.33
CA ASP A 189 -54.68 25.92 45.96
C ASP A 189 -54.89 27.29 45.30
N THR A 190 -55.10 27.32 43.97
CA THR A 190 -55.48 28.55 43.25
C THR A 190 -56.84 29.05 43.73
N VAL A 191 -57.79 28.13 43.91
CA VAL A 191 -59.11 28.45 44.45
C VAL A 191 -59.02 28.96 45.90
N MET A 192 -58.16 28.37 46.75
CA MET A 192 -57.88 28.81 48.12
C MET A 192 -57.20 30.19 48.19
N GLU A 193 -56.29 30.50 47.25
CA GLU A 193 -55.66 31.83 47.15
C GLU A 193 -56.68 32.89 46.76
N LYS A 194 -57.48 32.62 45.71
CA LYS A 194 -58.55 33.51 45.25
C LYS A 194 -59.62 33.70 46.32
N TRP A 195 -59.89 32.66 47.10
CA TRP A 195 -60.69 32.75 48.32
C TRP A 195 -60.11 33.67 49.39
N THR A 196 -58.80 33.58 49.63
CA THR A 196 -58.12 34.48 50.57
C THR A 196 -58.21 35.93 50.11
N GLY A 197 -58.20 36.17 48.79
CA GLY A 197 -58.50 37.48 48.19
C GLY A 197 -59.95 37.95 48.39
N LEU A 198 -60.94 37.07 48.17
CA LEU A 198 -62.35 37.34 48.48
C LEU A 198 -62.54 37.73 49.95
N MET A 199 -61.79 37.09 50.85
CA MET A 199 -61.79 37.37 52.29
C MET A 199 -61.11 38.67 52.71
N SER A 200 -60.39 39.34 51.79
CA SER A 200 -59.99 40.74 51.94
C SER A 200 -61.03 41.75 51.41
N GLY A 201 -62.20 41.27 51.00
CA GLY A 201 -63.31 42.09 50.47
C GLY A 201 -63.28 42.32 48.95
N VAL A 202 -62.38 41.64 48.22
CA VAL A 202 -62.17 41.87 46.79
C VAL A 202 -62.86 40.78 45.94
N PRO A 203 -63.84 41.11 45.08
CA PRO A 203 -64.46 40.14 44.15
C PRO A 203 -63.42 39.49 43.22
N CYS A 204 -63.63 38.22 42.86
CA CYS A 204 -62.70 37.51 41.99
C CYS A 204 -63.38 36.53 41.03
N THR A 205 -62.73 36.29 39.89
CA THR A 205 -63.10 35.27 38.89
C THR A 205 -61.93 34.31 38.71
N PHE A 206 -62.21 33.01 38.68
CA PHE A 206 -61.19 31.97 38.52
C PHE A 206 -61.77 30.68 37.92
N GLU A 207 -60.92 29.90 37.27
CA GLU A 207 -61.30 28.64 36.61
C GLU A 207 -60.98 27.45 37.51
N MET A 208 -61.80 26.40 37.43
CA MET A 208 -61.55 25.13 38.12
C MET A 208 -62.21 23.95 37.39
N ARG A 209 -61.65 22.74 37.43
CA ARG A 209 -62.29 21.50 36.89
C ARG A 209 -63.25 20.90 37.88
N TRP A 210 -64.38 20.34 37.48
CA TRP A 210 -65.38 19.70 38.35
C TRP A 210 -65.46 18.17 38.16
N LYS A 211 -65.81 17.39 39.18
CA LYS A 211 -65.86 15.92 39.15
C LYS A 211 -67.24 15.41 38.72
N ASN A 212 -67.51 15.44 37.42
CA ASN A 212 -68.69 14.80 36.81
C ASN A 212 -68.33 13.41 36.23
N ASN A 213 -69.28 12.72 35.59
CA ASN A 213 -69.16 11.38 34.98
C ASN A 213 -68.07 11.22 33.89
N THR A 214 -67.27 12.26 33.61
CA THR A 214 -66.07 12.18 32.78
C THR A 214 -64.82 12.29 33.67
N PRO A 215 -63.92 11.28 33.70
CA PRO A 215 -62.85 11.20 34.70
C PRO A 215 -61.74 12.26 34.58
N SER A 216 -61.65 12.98 33.45
CA SER A 216 -60.79 14.17 33.30
C SER A 216 -61.28 15.39 34.09
N GLY A 217 -62.52 15.34 34.57
CA GLY A 217 -63.22 16.49 35.12
C GLY A 217 -63.79 17.42 34.04
N GLN A 218 -64.80 18.16 34.46
CA GLN A 218 -65.61 19.10 33.72
C GLN A 218 -65.21 20.53 34.13
N TRP A 219 -64.32 21.19 33.38
CA TRP A 219 -63.98 22.60 33.59
C TRP A 219 -65.18 23.53 33.74
N VAL A 220 -65.08 24.47 34.68
CA VAL A 220 -65.99 25.60 34.86
C VAL A 220 -65.23 26.90 35.11
N LEU A 221 -65.89 28.02 34.86
CA LEU A 221 -65.49 29.35 35.34
C LEU A 221 -66.37 29.70 36.54
N ALA A 222 -65.76 30.06 37.68
CA ALA A 222 -66.45 30.58 38.86
C ALA A 222 -66.21 32.08 39.00
N ALA A 223 -67.30 32.84 39.06
CA ALA A 223 -67.30 34.25 39.44
C ALA A 223 -67.86 34.37 40.86
N CYS A 224 -67.10 35.00 41.76
CA CYS A 224 -67.41 35.08 43.19
C CYS A 224 -67.29 36.54 43.68
N THR A 225 -68.23 36.99 44.51
CA THR A 225 -68.29 38.34 45.07
C THR A 225 -68.62 38.28 46.56
N PRO A 226 -67.83 38.90 47.46
CA PRO A 226 -68.20 39.05 48.86
C PRO A 226 -69.40 40.01 48.99
N VAL A 227 -70.38 39.57 49.77
CA VAL A 227 -71.61 40.28 50.12
C VAL A 227 -71.48 40.72 51.57
N PHE A 228 -71.76 41.99 51.85
CA PHE A 228 -71.51 42.62 53.14
C PHE A 228 -72.81 42.89 53.92
N ASP A 229 -72.72 43.03 55.24
CA ASP A 229 -73.79 43.56 56.10
C ASP A 229 -73.78 45.10 56.18
N GLU A 230 -74.77 45.67 56.87
CA GLU A 230 -74.90 47.13 57.10
C GLU A 230 -73.76 47.71 57.96
N GLU A 231 -72.93 46.87 58.58
CA GLU A 231 -71.78 47.25 59.41
C GLU A 231 -70.43 47.10 58.67
N GLY A 232 -70.44 46.57 57.43
CA GLY A 232 -69.29 46.50 56.53
C GLY A 232 -68.47 45.20 56.58
N ASN A 233 -68.98 44.14 57.22
CA ASN A 233 -68.32 42.82 57.29
C ASN A 233 -68.90 41.85 56.26
N ILE A 234 -68.12 40.85 55.84
CA ILE A 234 -68.55 39.89 54.78
C ILE A 234 -69.45 38.81 55.39
N VAL A 235 -70.67 38.66 54.85
CA VAL A 235 -71.73 37.74 55.31
C VAL A 235 -71.81 36.46 54.46
N SER A 236 -71.61 36.59 53.15
CA SER A 236 -71.57 35.49 52.19
C SER A 236 -70.68 35.86 51.00
N ILE A 237 -70.25 34.89 50.21
CA ILE A 237 -69.60 35.06 48.92
C ILE A 237 -70.51 34.45 47.87
N SER A 238 -71.28 35.31 47.18
CA SER A 238 -72.23 34.90 46.15
C SER A 238 -71.54 34.72 44.80
N GLY A 239 -72.02 33.79 43.98
CA GLY A 239 -71.38 33.53 42.69
C GLY A 239 -72.18 32.74 41.67
N CYS A 240 -71.56 32.56 40.51
CA CYS A 240 -72.12 31.76 39.42
C CYS A 240 -71.04 30.98 38.69
N THR A 241 -71.44 29.80 38.18
CA THR A 241 -70.61 28.89 37.40
C THR A 241 -71.17 28.65 36.01
N THR A 242 -70.34 28.85 35.01
CA THR A 242 -70.61 28.42 33.63
C THR A 242 -69.78 27.18 33.32
N ASP A 243 -70.39 26.20 32.64
CA ASP A 243 -69.68 25.06 32.08
C ASP A 243 -68.67 25.53 31.04
N LEU A 244 -67.40 25.53 31.43
CA LEU A 244 -66.33 25.76 30.49
C LEU A 244 -66.04 24.49 29.70
N SER A 245 -66.59 23.31 29.98
CA SER A 245 -66.05 22.06 29.43
C SER A 245 -66.16 21.90 27.94
N LYS A 246 -67.21 22.41 27.30
CA LYS A 246 -67.22 22.49 25.83
C LYS A 246 -66.15 23.45 25.31
N GLN A 247 -65.92 24.57 25.99
CA GLN A 247 -64.91 25.57 25.66
C GLN A 247 -63.48 25.13 26.00
N LYS A 248 -63.28 24.33 27.06
CA LYS A 248 -62.01 23.82 27.56
C LYS A 248 -61.65 22.50 26.92
N LEU A 249 -62.62 21.66 26.54
CA LEU A 249 -62.39 20.58 25.57
C LEU A 249 -62.10 21.16 24.18
N ALA A 250 -62.74 22.27 23.79
CA ALA A 250 -62.35 22.98 22.56
C ALA A 250 -60.97 23.64 22.69
N GLN A 251 -60.61 24.22 23.85
CA GLN A 251 -59.30 24.82 24.12
C GLN A 251 -58.21 23.78 24.29
N GLU A 252 -58.51 22.61 24.88
CA GLU A 252 -57.60 21.47 25.03
C GLU A 252 -57.47 20.72 23.71
N ASN A 253 -58.52 20.63 22.89
CA ASN A 253 -58.40 20.13 21.52
C ASN A 253 -57.69 21.15 20.62
N ALA A 254 -57.86 22.46 20.83
CA ALA A 254 -57.12 23.50 20.12
C ALA A 254 -55.65 23.53 20.59
N LEU A 255 -55.39 23.32 21.88
CA LEU A 255 -54.05 23.22 22.46
C LEU A 255 -53.39 21.92 22.00
N LYS A 256 -54.03 20.76 22.08
CA LYS A 256 -53.53 19.49 21.52
C LYS A 256 -53.35 19.57 20.00
N ARG A 257 -54.18 20.32 19.26
CA ARG A 257 -53.95 20.60 17.84
C ARG A 257 -52.78 21.55 17.63
N ALA A 258 -52.62 22.58 18.45
CA ALA A 258 -51.50 23.52 18.39
C ALA A 258 -50.18 22.84 18.81
N GLU A 259 -50.19 21.99 19.83
CA GLU A 259 -49.10 21.12 20.28
C GLU A 259 -48.80 20.03 19.26
N ALA A 260 -49.81 19.44 18.60
CA ALA A 260 -49.57 18.50 17.51
C ALA A 260 -49.01 19.20 16.26
N LEU A 261 -49.51 20.38 15.90
CA LEU A 261 -48.97 21.21 14.82
C LEU A 261 -47.58 21.72 15.16
N GLU A 262 -47.31 22.10 16.40
CA GLU A 262 -45.99 22.52 16.88
C GLU A 262 -45.05 21.34 17.02
N GLN A 263 -45.52 20.13 17.38
CA GLN A 263 -44.71 18.91 17.38
C GLN A 263 -44.45 18.41 15.96
N VAL A 264 -45.36 18.64 15.01
CA VAL A 264 -45.11 18.49 13.56
C VAL A 264 -44.12 19.54 13.08
N ARG A 265 -44.23 20.81 13.51
CA ARG A 265 -43.28 21.88 13.17
C ARG A 265 -41.90 21.64 13.77
N ILE A 266 -41.82 21.17 15.01
CA ILE A 266 -40.60 20.78 15.72
C ILE A 266 -40.02 19.52 15.11
N SER A 267 -40.82 18.51 14.74
CA SER A 267 -40.29 17.31 14.08
C SER A 267 -39.81 17.61 12.66
N GLN A 268 -40.52 18.45 11.90
CA GLN A 268 -40.09 18.97 10.61
C GLN A 268 -38.82 19.83 10.74
N ALA A 269 -38.74 20.71 11.74
CA ALA A 269 -37.55 21.51 12.03
C ALA A 269 -36.36 20.63 12.46
N ARG A 270 -36.60 19.58 13.26
CA ARG A 270 -35.59 18.57 13.63
C ARG A 270 -35.14 17.75 12.42
N LEU A 271 -36.03 17.40 11.50
CA LEU A 271 -35.69 16.71 10.25
C LEU A 271 -34.86 17.63 9.34
N LEU A 272 -35.25 18.90 9.17
CA LEU A 272 -34.47 19.89 8.42
C LEU A 272 -33.10 20.12 9.09
N GLN A 273 -33.05 20.25 10.41
CA GLN A 273 -31.81 20.36 11.19
C GLN A 273 -30.93 19.11 11.03
N PHE A 274 -31.53 17.90 11.07
CA PHE A 274 -30.83 16.65 10.81
C PHE A 274 -30.24 16.61 9.41
N THR A 275 -31.01 16.98 8.36
CA THR A 275 -30.46 17.07 6.99
C THR A 275 -29.33 18.09 6.88
N ASN A 276 -29.30 19.14 7.70
CA ASN A 276 -28.25 20.15 7.70
C ASN A 276 -27.02 19.82 8.57
N ILE A 277 -27.14 18.88 9.52
CA ILE A 277 -26.03 18.38 10.35
C ILE A 277 -25.43 17.08 9.78
N ALA A 278 -26.18 16.36 8.95
CA ALA A 278 -25.71 15.13 8.31
C ALA A 278 -24.44 15.37 7.48
N PRO A 279 -23.36 14.58 7.66
CA PRO A 279 -22.08 14.74 6.95
C PRO A 279 -22.12 14.20 5.50
N ILE A 280 -23.30 14.24 4.89
CA ILE A 280 -23.56 13.82 3.50
C ILE A 280 -24.29 14.94 2.78
N GLY A 281 -23.93 15.21 1.53
CA GLY A 281 -24.71 16.09 0.67
C GLY A 281 -26.04 15.42 0.32
N ILE A 282 -27.16 16.12 0.51
CA ILE A 282 -28.50 15.64 0.15
C ILE A 282 -29.03 16.57 -0.93
N MET A 283 -29.34 16.01 -2.09
CA MET A 283 -30.12 16.63 -3.16
C MET A 283 -31.48 15.94 -3.24
N ILE A 284 -32.57 16.70 -3.40
CA ILE A 284 -33.89 16.16 -3.75
C ILE A 284 -34.40 16.93 -4.96
N ARG A 285 -34.93 16.22 -5.95
CA ARG A 285 -35.58 16.75 -7.16
C ARG A 285 -37.03 16.28 -7.18
N GLY A 286 -37.98 17.21 -7.10
CA GLY A 286 -39.41 16.94 -7.18
C GLY A 286 -39.91 16.91 -8.63
N TYR A 287 -40.80 15.98 -8.94
CA TYR A 287 -41.44 15.86 -10.25
C TYR A 287 -42.94 16.17 -10.14
N PRO A 288 -43.59 16.78 -11.16
CA PRO A 288 -43.03 17.16 -12.46
C PRO A 288 -42.36 18.55 -12.51
N ASN A 289 -42.43 19.34 -11.42
CA ASN A 289 -42.03 20.76 -11.42
C ASN A 289 -40.50 21.02 -11.48
N ASP A 290 -39.67 19.98 -11.35
CA ASP A 290 -38.22 20.04 -11.17
C ASP A 290 -37.77 20.85 -9.94
N ASP A 291 -38.59 20.83 -8.87
CA ASP A 291 -38.30 21.52 -7.61
C ASP A 291 -37.04 20.93 -6.94
N LEU A 292 -35.96 21.70 -6.91
CA LEU A 292 -34.67 21.28 -6.32
C LEU A 292 -34.56 21.69 -4.85
N TYR A 293 -33.96 20.81 -4.04
CA TYR A 293 -33.53 21.07 -2.67
C TYR A 293 -32.11 20.54 -2.47
N PHE A 294 -31.29 21.31 -1.77
CA PHE A 294 -29.94 20.91 -1.35
C PHE A 294 -29.71 21.27 0.12
N ASN A 295 -29.09 20.37 0.88
CA ASN A 295 -28.66 20.68 2.25
C ASN A 295 -27.34 21.48 2.30
N ASN A 296 -26.98 21.99 3.48
CA ASN A 296 -25.72 22.72 3.69
C ASN A 296 -24.47 21.94 3.21
N CYS A 297 -24.38 20.65 3.55
CA CYS A 297 -23.22 19.81 3.23
C CYS A 297 -22.99 19.68 1.72
N TRP A 298 -24.04 19.64 0.89
CA TRP A 298 -23.89 19.59 -0.58
C TRP A 298 -23.17 20.84 -1.12
N TYR A 299 -23.52 22.03 -0.64
CA TYR A 299 -22.85 23.28 -1.05
C TYR A 299 -21.39 23.32 -0.58
N GLU A 300 -21.11 22.88 0.65
CA GLU A 300 -19.76 22.84 1.22
C GLU A 300 -18.87 21.83 0.49
N MET A 301 -19.40 20.65 0.19
CA MET A 301 -18.72 19.58 -0.55
C MET A 301 -18.41 20.00 -1.99
N THR A 302 -19.41 20.50 -2.73
CA THR A 302 -19.26 20.89 -4.14
C THR A 302 -18.54 22.22 -4.34
N GLY A 303 -18.57 23.11 -3.34
CA GLY A 303 -18.09 24.49 -3.47
C GLY A 303 -19.02 25.39 -4.29
N HIS A 304 -20.23 24.94 -4.63
CA HIS A 304 -21.17 25.75 -5.40
C HIS A 304 -21.67 26.94 -4.56
N PRO A 305 -21.74 28.17 -5.12
CA PRO A 305 -22.28 29.31 -4.40
C PRO A 305 -23.76 29.11 -4.06
N ARG A 306 -24.17 29.53 -2.86
CA ARG A 306 -25.60 29.48 -2.45
C ARG A 306 -26.41 30.44 -3.32
N ARG A 307 -27.36 29.91 -4.09
CA ARG A 307 -28.31 30.63 -4.95
C ARG A 307 -29.74 30.11 -4.68
N ALA A 308 -30.74 30.76 -5.27
CA ALA A 308 -32.10 30.19 -5.31
C ALA A 308 -32.05 28.83 -6.01
N PHE A 309 -32.88 27.88 -5.55
CA PHE A 309 -32.82 26.49 -6.04
C PHE A 309 -33.09 26.35 -7.54
N SER A 310 -33.87 27.27 -8.12
CA SER A 310 -34.12 27.41 -9.56
C SER A 310 -32.87 27.70 -10.40
N ASP A 311 -31.83 28.27 -9.78
CA ASP A 311 -30.67 28.84 -10.48
C ASP A 311 -29.41 27.96 -10.33
N VAL A 312 -29.57 26.76 -9.75
CA VAL A 312 -28.50 25.78 -9.50
C VAL A 312 -28.62 24.66 -10.52
N ASP A 313 -27.63 24.52 -11.40
CA ASP A 313 -27.47 23.33 -12.25
C ASP A 313 -26.62 22.27 -11.53
N PRO A 314 -27.17 21.11 -11.13
CA PRO A 314 -26.40 20.03 -10.49
C PRO A 314 -25.35 19.42 -11.42
N ALA A 315 -25.44 19.57 -12.74
CA ALA A 315 -24.41 19.09 -13.65
C ALA A 315 -23.14 19.95 -13.56
N SER A 316 -23.26 21.24 -13.25
CA SER A 316 -22.15 22.20 -13.24
C SER A 316 -21.02 21.86 -12.25
N VAL A 317 -21.32 21.15 -11.16
CA VAL A 317 -20.33 20.82 -10.10
C VAL A 317 -19.39 19.68 -10.49
N TYR A 318 -19.77 18.83 -11.45
CA TYR A 318 -18.95 17.73 -11.93
C TYR A 318 -17.86 18.22 -12.88
N TYR A 319 -16.75 17.48 -12.90
CA TYR A 319 -15.68 17.68 -13.85
C TYR A 319 -16.17 17.42 -15.29
N PRO A 320 -15.84 18.25 -16.31
CA PRO A 320 -16.41 18.14 -17.65
C PRO A 320 -16.34 16.74 -18.27
N ASP A 321 -15.19 16.08 -18.14
CA ASP A 321 -14.94 14.75 -18.73
C ASP A 321 -15.77 13.63 -18.08
N ASP A 322 -16.26 13.84 -16.84
CA ASP A 322 -17.02 12.84 -16.09
C ASP A 322 -18.54 13.00 -16.26
N LEU A 323 -19.02 14.06 -16.93
CA LEU A 323 -20.45 14.39 -17.07
C LEU A 323 -21.32 13.29 -17.70
N TRP A 324 -20.73 12.36 -18.44
CA TRP A 324 -21.45 11.22 -19.01
C TRP A 324 -21.88 10.20 -17.94
N ILE A 325 -21.11 10.06 -16.85
CA ILE A 325 -21.38 9.11 -15.76
C ILE A 325 -22.70 9.44 -15.03
N PRO A 326 -22.89 10.64 -14.44
CA PRO A 326 -24.14 10.98 -13.77
C PRO A 326 -25.32 10.98 -14.74
N ARG A 327 -25.13 11.41 -16.00
CA ARG A 327 -26.20 11.38 -17.01
C ARG A 327 -26.69 9.96 -17.30
N ALA A 328 -25.77 9.03 -17.57
CA ALA A 328 -26.12 7.63 -17.83
C ALA A 328 -26.74 6.97 -16.60
N LYS A 329 -26.17 7.19 -15.40
CA LYS A 329 -26.66 6.57 -14.17
C LYS A 329 -27.99 7.13 -13.67
N ILE A 330 -28.23 8.43 -13.80
CA ILE A 330 -29.55 9.00 -13.47
C ILE A 330 -30.62 8.49 -14.44
N ALA A 331 -30.31 8.31 -15.74
CA ALA A 331 -31.24 7.67 -16.68
C ALA A 331 -31.54 6.21 -16.29
N GLU A 332 -30.52 5.40 -15.99
CA GLU A 332 -30.64 4.00 -15.51
C GLU A 332 -31.51 3.90 -14.25
N CYS A 333 -31.34 4.83 -13.30
CA CYS A 333 -32.11 4.92 -12.06
C CYS A 333 -33.62 5.11 -12.31
N LEU A 334 -33.97 6.00 -13.24
CA LEU A 334 -35.35 6.34 -13.59
C LEU A 334 -36.00 5.24 -14.45
N GLU A 335 -35.26 4.65 -15.40
CA GLU A 335 -35.76 3.59 -16.28
C GLU A 335 -36.04 2.28 -15.51
N TYR A 336 -35.08 1.81 -14.71
CA TYR A 336 -35.21 0.54 -13.99
C TYR A 336 -35.87 0.64 -12.61
N LYS A 337 -36.29 1.86 -12.21
CA LYS A 337 -36.92 2.16 -10.90
C LYS A 337 -36.13 1.63 -9.69
N LYS A 338 -34.80 1.72 -9.75
CA LYS A 338 -33.87 1.17 -8.74
C LYS A 338 -32.88 2.23 -8.30
N SER A 339 -32.31 2.03 -7.11
CA SER A 339 -31.19 2.84 -6.64
C SER A 339 -29.91 2.52 -7.38
N VAL A 340 -29.14 3.55 -7.75
CA VAL A 340 -27.83 3.42 -8.41
C VAL A 340 -26.76 4.13 -7.60
N GLU A 341 -25.54 3.60 -7.59
CA GLU A 341 -24.35 4.26 -7.04
C GLU A 341 -23.35 4.53 -8.18
N PHE A 342 -22.67 5.67 -8.13
CA PHE A 342 -21.53 5.98 -8.99
C PHE A 342 -20.55 6.94 -8.33
N ARG A 343 -19.29 6.89 -8.76
CA ARG A 343 -18.24 7.83 -8.35
C ARG A 343 -17.97 8.83 -9.48
N ALA A 344 -17.71 10.08 -9.13
CA ALA A 344 -17.39 11.13 -10.11
C ALA A 344 -16.47 12.20 -9.50
N ARG A 345 -15.66 12.84 -10.35
CA ARG A 345 -14.85 14.01 -9.97
C ARG A 345 -15.70 15.27 -9.93
N LEU A 346 -15.43 16.11 -8.93
CA LEU A 346 -15.93 17.48 -8.87
C LEU A 346 -14.95 18.44 -9.57
N ARG A 347 -15.40 19.66 -9.87
CA ARG A 347 -14.53 20.78 -10.29
C ARG A 347 -13.70 21.38 -9.14
N LYS A 348 -14.15 21.17 -7.91
CA LYS A 348 -13.49 21.68 -6.70
C LYS A 348 -12.22 20.88 -6.46
N THR A 349 -11.10 21.56 -6.20
CA THR A 349 -9.88 20.88 -5.75
C THR A 349 -9.99 20.51 -4.27
N TRP A 350 -9.66 19.27 -3.94
CA TRP A 350 -9.46 18.82 -2.56
C TRP A 350 -8.01 19.08 -2.13
N THR A 351 -7.82 19.46 -0.87
CA THR A 351 -6.51 19.64 -0.23
C THR A 351 -6.46 18.80 1.04
N SER A 352 -5.34 18.12 1.26
CA SER A 352 -5.11 17.36 2.49
C SER A 352 -4.98 18.29 3.71
N VAL A 353 -5.29 17.77 4.91
CA VAL A 353 -5.34 18.52 6.18
C VAL A 353 -3.97 19.09 6.57
N ASP A 354 -2.89 18.43 6.14
CA ASP A 354 -1.50 18.84 6.33
C ASP A 354 -0.98 19.80 5.23
N GLY A 355 -1.82 20.11 4.22
CA GLY A 355 -1.46 20.95 3.08
C GLY A 355 -0.45 20.32 2.11
N SER A 356 -0.06 19.05 2.30
CA SER A 356 1.01 18.42 1.51
C SER A 356 0.58 18.03 0.10
N PHE A 357 -0.73 17.90 -0.13
CA PHE A 357 -1.28 17.43 -1.41
C PHE A 357 -2.54 18.21 -1.81
N GLN A 358 -2.63 18.55 -3.10
CA GLN A 358 -3.79 19.16 -3.75
C GLN A 358 -4.16 18.33 -5.00
N GLY A 359 -5.44 17.98 -5.14
CA GLY A 359 -5.96 17.19 -6.26
C GLY A 359 -7.41 17.56 -6.58
N GLN A 360 -8.06 16.83 -7.49
CA GLN A 360 -9.51 16.99 -7.71
C GLN A 360 -10.29 16.27 -6.60
N ALA A 361 -11.38 16.88 -6.12
CA ALA A 361 -12.27 16.24 -5.16
C ALA A 361 -13.11 15.12 -5.84
N TRP A 362 -13.40 14.07 -5.10
CA TRP A 362 -14.18 12.92 -5.55
C TRP A 362 -15.39 12.70 -4.65
N VAL A 363 -16.52 12.35 -5.27
CA VAL A 363 -17.76 12.01 -4.56
C VAL A 363 -18.25 10.63 -4.99
N SER A 364 -18.79 9.87 -4.02
CA SER A 364 -19.76 8.82 -4.34
C SER A 364 -21.16 9.40 -4.25
N VAL A 365 -21.98 9.15 -5.27
CA VAL A 365 -23.36 9.62 -5.36
C VAL A 365 -24.28 8.42 -5.49
N ILE A 366 -25.24 8.29 -4.58
CA ILE A 366 -26.29 7.27 -4.62
C ILE A 366 -27.61 7.96 -4.90
N CYS A 367 -28.34 7.54 -5.95
CA CYS A 367 -29.63 8.11 -6.33
C CYS A 367 -30.76 7.10 -6.09
N PHE A 368 -31.89 7.57 -5.56
CA PHE A 368 -33.07 6.81 -5.16
C PHE A 368 -34.33 7.46 -5.75
N PRO A 369 -35.14 6.76 -6.56
CA PRO A 369 -36.40 7.27 -7.09
C PRO A 369 -37.58 6.92 -6.16
N GLU A 370 -38.50 7.87 -5.96
CA GLU A 370 -39.69 7.75 -5.12
C GLU A 370 -40.95 7.89 -5.99
N TYR A 371 -41.88 6.93 -5.89
CA TYR A 371 -43.10 6.86 -6.71
C TYR A 371 -44.35 6.94 -5.84
N SER A 372 -45.44 7.49 -6.39
CA SER A 372 -46.78 7.47 -5.80
C SER A 372 -47.36 6.04 -5.79
N GLU A 373 -48.45 5.82 -5.05
CA GLU A 373 -49.25 4.59 -5.12
C GLU A 373 -49.74 4.30 -6.55
N ASP A 374 -50.02 5.35 -7.34
CA ASP A 374 -50.38 5.27 -8.77
C ASP A 374 -49.19 4.97 -9.70
N GLY A 375 -47.98 4.76 -9.17
CA GLY A 375 -46.77 4.43 -9.93
C GLY A 375 -46.11 5.59 -10.69
N THR A 376 -46.62 6.82 -10.53
CA THR A 376 -46.05 8.07 -11.05
C THR A 376 -44.81 8.48 -10.26
N LEU A 377 -43.78 9.03 -10.92
CA LEU A 377 -42.57 9.52 -10.26
C LEU A 377 -42.88 10.81 -9.50
N VAL A 378 -42.62 10.81 -8.19
CA VAL A 378 -42.89 11.96 -7.30
C VAL A 378 -41.61 12.71 -6.99
N LYS A 379 -40.52 12.01 -6.64
CA LYS A 379 -39.21 12.61 -6.33
C LYS A 379 -38.06 11.71 -6.77
N ALA A 380 -36.88 12.28 -6.92
CA ALA A 380 -35.60 11.57 -6.88
C ALA A 380 -34.70 12.21 -5.83
N MET A 381 -34.21 11.42 -4.87
CA MET A 381 -33.27 11.85 -3.84
C MET A 381 -31.88 11.32 -4.18
N SER A 382 -30.85 12.15 -4.05
CA SER A 382 -29.45 11.72 -4.19
C SER A 382 -28.64 12.10 -2.96
N THR A 383 -27.93 11.11 -2.41
CA THR A 383 -26.95 11.31 -1.34
C THR A 383 -25.53 11.36 -1.92
N TRP A 384 -24.72 12.27 -1.41
CA TRP A 384 -23.36 12.55 -1.87
C TRP A 384 -22.41 12.40 -0.68
N THR A 385 -21.33 11.64 -0.86
CA THR A 385 -20.32 11.39 0.16
C THR A 385 -18.95 11.76 -0.40
N ASP A 386 -18.18 12.59 0.31
CA ASP A 386 -16.80 12.93 -0.06
C ASP A 386 -15.90 11.71 0.16
N ILE A 387 -15.32 11.20 -0.93
CA ILE A 387 -14.41 10.04 -0.95
C ILE A 387 -13.00 10.45 -1.39
N SER A 388 -12.68 11.75 -1.42
CA SER A 388 -11.41 12.29 -1.91
C SER A 388 -10.21 11.70 -1.15
N HIS A 389 -10.33 11.53 0.17
CA HIS A 389 -9.30 10.91 1.00
C HIS A 389 -9.07 9.43 0.64
N LEU A 390 -10.14 8.64 0.49
CA LEU A 390 -10.06 7.23 0.12
C LEU A 390 -9.42 7.05 -1.27
N GLN A 391 -9.83 7.86 -2.25
CA GLN A 391 -9.26 7.82 -3.60
C GLN A 391 -7.78 8.24 -3.62
N PHE A 392 -7.37 9.17 -2.76
CA PHE A 392 -5.97 9.54 -2.62
C PHE A 392 -5.12 8.44 -1.96
N GLU A 393 -5.62 7.83 -0.88
CA GLU A 393 -4.93 6.71 -0.21
C GLU A 393 -4.80 5.49 -1.12
N GLU A 394 -5.87 5.14 -1.85
CA GLU A 394 -5.88 4.07 -2.87
C GLU A 394 -4.82 4.34 -3.96
N HIS A 395 -4.77 5.56 -4.51
CA HIS A 395 -3.77 5.95 -5.52
C HIS A 395 -2.33 5.96 -4.98
N LEU A 396 -2.13 6.34 -3.72
CA LEU A 396 -0.83 6.31 -3.06
C LEU A 396 -0.37 4.87 -2.77
N GLN A 397 -1.28 3.99 -2.36
CA GLN A 397 -1.01 2.56 -2.20
C GLN A 397 -0.67 1.91 -3.54
N GLN A 398 -1.43 2.19 -4.60
CA GLN A 398 -1.18 1.69 -5.94
C GLN A 398 0.21 2.08 -6.44
N LYS A 399 0.61 3.36 -6.31
CA LYS A 399 1.96 3.82 -6.66
C LYS A 399 3.07 3.15 -5.85
N ARG A 400 2.85 2.90 -4.56
CA ARG A 400 3.81 2.15 -3.71
C ARG A 400 3.93 0.69 -4.13
N LEU A 401 2.82 0.06 -4.50
CA LEU A 401 2.78 -1.31 -5.01
C LEU A 401 3.49 -1.43 -6.36
N GLU A 402 3.22 -0.52 -7.29
CA GLU A 402 3.90 -0.44 -8.58
C GLU A 402 5.42 -0.26 -8.42
N ALA A 403 5.85 0.68 -7.57
CA ALA A 403 7.27 0.87 -7.27
C ALA A 403 7.92 -0.37 -6.61
N ALA A 404 7.19 -1.07 -5.73
CA ALA A 404 7.68 -2.30 -5.11
C ALA A 404 7.76 -3.48 -6.10
N ILE A 405 6.80 -3.60 -7.02
CA ILE A 405 6.80 -4.59 -8.10
C ILE A 405 7.98 -4.33 -9.05
N GLU A 406 8.21 -3.07 -9.43
CA GLU A 406 9.30 -2.72 -10.35
C GLU A 406 10.69 -2.89 -9.69
N ALA A 407 10.82 -2.56 -8.41
CA ALA A 407 12.02 -2.87 -7.62
C ALA A 407 12.26 -4.39 -7.51
N LYS A 408 11.19 -5.19 -7.28
CA LYS A 408 11.27 -6.65 -7.25
C LYS A 408 11.71 -7.21 -8.61
N ARG A 409 11.10 -6.79 -9.71
CA ARG A 409 11.47 -7.18 -11.07
C ARG A 409 12.93 -6.84 -11.39
N SER A 410 13.36 -5.64 -11.03
CA SER A 410 14.75 -5.19 -11.22
C SER A 410 15.74 -6.04 -10.43
N ALA A 411 15.38 -6.48 -9.22
CA ALA A 411 16.21 -7.38 -8.40
C ALA A 411 16.22 -8.82 -8.94
N GLU A 412 15.09 -9.32 -9.43
CA GLU A 412 15.00 -10.65 -10.05
C GLU A 412 15.83 -10.70 -11.34
N ALA A 413 15.69 -9.71 -12.23
CA ALA A 413 16.50 -9.56 -13.43
C ALA A 413 18.01 -9.43 -13.11
N PHE A 414 18.38 -8.73 -12.04
CA PHE A 414 19.77 -8.66 -11.56
C PHE A 414 20.32 -10.06 -11.22
N ILE A 415 19.56 -10.88 -10.47
CA ILE A 415 19.99 -12.22 -10.07
C ILE A 415 20.11 -13.14 -11.29
N ASP A 416 19.19 -13.02 -12.25
CA ASP A 416 19.15 -13.93 -13.40
C ASP A 416 20.31 -13.62 -14.37
N ILE A 417 20.54 -12.35 -14.72
CA ILE A 417 21.69 -11.92 -15.56
C ILE A 417 23.02 -12.27 -14.89
N THR A 418 23.19 -12.01 -13.59
CA THR A 418 24.44 -12.36 -12.88
C THR A 418 24.66 -13.87 -12.78
N SER A 419 23.58 -14.65 -12.66
CA SER A 419 23.66 -16.12 -12.71
C SER A 419 24.09 -16.62 -14.09
N HIS A 420 23.60 -15.99 -15.17
CA HIS A 420 23.98 -16.30 -16.56
C HIS A 420 25.47 -16.00 -16.83
N GLU A 421 25.91 -14.77 -16.51
CA GLU A 421 27.29 -14.30 -16.73
C GLU A 421 28.35 -15.09 -15.95
N ILE A 422 28.06 -15.54 -14.71
CA ILE A 422 28.98 -16.39 -13.94
C ILE A 422 29.07 -17.81 -14.55
N ARG A 423 27.94 -18.32 -15.06
CA ARG A 423 27.77 -19.73 -15.37
C ARG A 423 28.20 -20.11 -16.78
N ASN A 424 28.02 -19.26 -17.77
CA ASN A 424 28.45 -19.55 -19.14
C ASN A 424 29.96 -19.85 -19.24
N PRO A 425 30.89 -19.04 -18.69
CA PRO A 425 32.31 -19.40 -18.63
C PRO A 425 32.60 -20.61 -17.72
N LEU A 426 31.74 -20.93 -16.73
CA LEU A 426 31.87 -22.15 -15.91
C LEU A 426 31.59 -23.40 -16.74
N GLY A 427 30.53 -23.35 -17.56
CA GLY A 427 30.17 -24.40 -18.51
C GLY A 427 31.31 -24.65 -19.50
N ALA A 428 31.80 -23.60 -20.17
CA ALA A 428 32.94 -23.69 -21.07
C ALA A 428 34.18 -24.29 -20.39
N THR A 429 34.52 -23.82 -19.18
CA THR A 429 35.66 -24.33 -18.40
C THR A 429 35.53 -25.80 -18.07
N MET A 430 34.35 -26.26 -17.64
CA MET A 430 34.11 -27.67 -17.28
C MET A 430 34.23 -28.58 -18.51
N HIS A 431 33.64 -28.20 -19.64
CA HIS A 431 33.76 -28.96 -20.88
C HIS A 431 35.19 -28.98 -21.42
N CYS A 432 35.93 -27.86 -21.34
CA CYS A 432 37.35 -27.81 -21.70
C CYS A 432 38.20 -28.71 -20.79
N ALA A 433 37.87 -28.82 -19.50
CA ALA A 433 38.53 -29.75 -18.60
C ALA A 433 38.24 -31.23 -18.94
N ASP A 434 37.00 -31.56 -19.32
CA ASP A 434 36.64 -32.89 -19.82
C ASP A 434 37.37 -33.22 -21.13
N MET A 435 37.45 -32.29 -22.09
CA MET A 435 38.23 -32.42 -23.32
C MET A 435 39.71 -32.70 -23.04
N LEU A 436 40.32 -31.96 -22.11
CA LEU A 436 41.71 -32.17 -21.70
C LEU A 436 41.92 -33.54 -21.08
N ARG A 437 41.00 -33.98 -20.20
CA ARG A 437 41.04 -35.30 -19.58
C ARG A 437 41.01 -36.41 -20.64
N GLU A 438 40.12 -36.33 -21.62
CA GLU A 438 40.03 -37.32 -22.70
C GLU A 438 41.28 -37.29 -23.59
N SER A 439 41.74 -36.10 -23.98
CA SER A 439 42.95 -35.97 -24.80
C SER A 439 44.19 -36.49 -24.09
N LEU A 440 44.29 -36.36 -22.76
CA LEU A 440 45.37 -36.93 -21.95
C LEU A 440 45.31 -38.47 -21.89
N VAL A 441 44.10 -39.05 -21.80
CA VAL A 441 43.92 -40.51 -21.85
C VAL A 441 44.30 -41.06 -23.23
N GLU A 442 43.84 -40.41 -24.31
CA GLU A 442 44.17 -40.79 -25.69
C GLU A 442 45.68 -40.65 -25.97
N MET A 443 46.33 -39.57 -25.54
CA MET A 443 47.79 -39.44 -25.62
C MET A 443 48.51 -40.56 -24.86
N GLY A 444 48.03 -40.94 -23.67
CA GLY A 444 48.59 -42.08 -22.92
C GLY A 444 48.49 -43.41 -23.68
N GLN A 445 47.37 -43.66 -24.37
CA GLN A 445 47.20 -44.83 -25.23
C GLN A 445 48.16 -44.80 -26.43
N LEU A 446 48.22 -43.67 -27.15
CA LEU A 446 49.11 -43.50 -28.32
C LEU A 446 50.60 -43.67 -27.94
N ILE A 447 51.02 -43.18 -26.77
CA ILE A 447 52.38 -43.36 -26.24
C ILE A 447 52.66 -44.85 -25.95
N ASN A 448 51.71 -45.59 -25.36
CA ASN A 448 51.87 -47.03 -25.12
C ASN A 448 51.98 -47.80 -26.44
N THR A 449 51.14 -47.50 -27.43
CA THR A 449 51.20 -48.12 -28.76
C THR A 449 52.54 -47.87 -29.46
N LEU A 450 53.10 -46.65 -29.34
CA LEU A 450 54.46 -46.34 -29.83
C LEU A 450 55.56 -47.13 -29.11
N ALA A 451 55.35 -47.49 -27.84
CA ALA A 451 56.31 -48.25 -27.04
C ALA A 451 56.32 -49.77 -27.33
N GLU A 452 55.25 -50.32 -27.91
CA GLU A 452 55.12 -51.76 -28.23
C GLU A 452 56.00 -52.22 -29.40
N GLY A 453 56.70 -51.30 -30.09
CA GLY A 453 57.85 -51.58 -30.96
C GLY A 453 57.56 -52.20 -32.33
N ASN A 454 56.48 -52.98 -32.47
CA ASN A 454 56.13 -53.76 -33.67
C ASN A 454 55.26 -53.00 -34.70
N LEU A 455 55.34 -51.67 -34.74
CA LEU A 455 54.62 -50.84 -35.70
C LEU A 455 55.39 -50.69 -37.02
N ASP A 456 54.63 -50.72 -38.13
CA ASP A 456 55.08 -50.24 -39.44
C ASP A 456 55.31 -48.72 -39.43
N GLU A 457 56.13 -48.24 -40.37
CA GLU A 457 56.58 -46.84 -40.39
C GLU A 457 55.44 -45.85 -40.70
N GLU A 458 54.42 -46.29 -41.46
CA GLU A 458 53.25 -45.48 -41.79
C GLU A 458 52.36 -45.29 -40.54
N THR A 459 52.02 -46.37 -39.84
CA THR A 459 51.28 -46.30 -38.56
C THR A 459 52.06 -45.53 -37.49
N ARG A 460 53.39 -45.69 -37.41
CA ARG A 460 54.26 -44.93 -36.47
C ARG A 460 54.16 -43.43 -36.73
N GLN A 461 54.27 -43.00 -37.99
CA GLN A 461 54.22 -41.58 -38.35
C GLN A 461 52.82 -40.98 -38.15
N ASN A 462 51.76 -41.73 -38.46
CA ASN A 462 50.37 -41.33 -38.19
C ASN A 462 50.11 -41.15 -36.68
N THR A 463 50.55 -42.13 -35.87
CA THR A 463 50.41 -42.10 -34.40
C THR A 463 51.13 -40.89 -33.80
N LYS A 464 52.31 -40.53 -34.32
CA LYS A 464 53.05 -39.33 -33.93
C LYS A 464 52.32 -38.04 -34.33
N GLY A 465 51.79 -37.96 -35.55
CA GLY A 465 51.02 -36.79 -36.02
C GLY A 465 49.77 -36.52 -35.16
N ARG A 466 49.04 -37.59 -34.79
CA ARG A 466 47.92 -37.49 -33.85
C ARG A 466 48.36 -37.00 -32.47
N LEU A 467 49.51 -37.47 -31.96
CA LEU A 467 50.05 -37.00 -30.67
C LEU A 467 50.35 -35.49 -30.69
N GLU A 468 50.95 -34.98 -31.77
CA GLU A 468 51.23 -33.55 -31.96
C GLU A 468 49.93 -32.72 -32.07
N GLU A 469 48.89 -33.24 -32.73
CA GLU A 469 47.55 -32.63 -32.80
C GLU A 469 46.87 -32.55 -31.42
N HIS A 470 46.91 -33.63 -30.64
CA HIS A 470 46.39 -33.66 -29.27
C HIS A 470 47.15 -32.69 -28.35
N LEU A 471 48.47 -32.59 -28.46
CA LEU A 471 49.28 -31.65 -27.68
C LEU A 471 48.93 -30.18 -27.98
N LYS A 472 48.76 -29.86 -29.28
CA LYS A 472 48.35 -28.52 -29.73
C LYS A 472 46.93 -28.20 -29.27
N SER A 473 45.96 -29.08 -29.52
CA SER A 473 44.57 -28.91 -29.06
C SER A 473 44.48 -28.80 -27.54
N GLY A 474 45.33 -29.51 -26.79
CA GLY A 474 45.42 -29.40 -25.34
C GLY A 474 45.85 -28.00 -24.89
N THR A 475 46.89 -27.45 -25.52
CA THR A 475 47.39 -26.09 -25.22
C THR A 475 46.31 -25.04 -25.45
N GLU A 476 45.64 -25.06 -26.61
CA GLU A 476 44.52 -24.17 -26.96
C GLU A 476 43.34 -24.30 -25.97
N THR A 477 43.12 -25.50 -25.43
CA THR A 477 42.06 -25.76 -24.43
C THR A 477 42.42 -25.18 -23.06
N VAL A 478 43.70 -25.22 -22.65
CA VAL A 478 44.19 -24.57 -21.42
C VAL A 478 44.09 -23.05 -21.52
N ASP A 479 44.49 -22.46 -22.65
CA ASP A 479 44.36 -21.01 -22.89
C ASP A 479 42.89 -20.55 -22.83
N THR A 480 41.97 -21.38 -23.34
CA THR A 480 40.53 -21.14 -23.24
C THR A 480 40.04 -21.15 -21.78
N ILE A 481 40.49 -22.12 -20.96
CA ILE A 481 40.18 -22.18 -19.51
C ILE A 481 40.71 -20.94 -18.78
N LEU A 482 41.93 -20.50 -19.07
CA LEU A 482 42.51 -19.30 -18.47
C LEU A 482 41.71 -18.04 -18.84
N SER A 483 41.29 -17.92 -20.09
CA SER A 483 40.43 -16.84 -20.57
C SER A 483 39.07 -16.81 -19.84
N CYS A 484 38.39 -17.96 -19.75
CA CYS A 484 37.13 -18.10 -19.00
C CYS A 484 37.29 -17.76 -17.51
N SER A 485 38.39 -18.20 -16.88
CA SER A 485 38.69 -17.92 -15.48
C SER A 485 38.93 -16.42 -15.22
N MET A 486 39.67 -15.74 -16.11
CA MET A 486 39.87 -14.29 -16.03
C MET A 486 38.57 -13.51 -16.23
N HIS A 487 37.68 -13.98 -17.12
CA HIS A 487 36.37 -13.39 -17.32
C HIS A 487 35.47 -13.54 -16.08
N GLN A 488 35.41 -14.73 -15.48
CA GLN A 488 34.68 -14.96 -14.22
C GLN A 488 35.16 -14.07 -13.07
N LYS A 489 36.48 -13.92 -12.95
CA LYS A 489 37.06 -13.01 -11.94
C LYS A 489 36.52 -11.59 -12.12
N ARG A 490 36.56 -11.05 -13.35
CA ARG A 490 36.04 -9.70 -13.65
C ARG A 490 34.56 -9.56 -13.32
N VAL A 491 33.72 -10.51 -13.73
CA VAL A 491 32.28 -10.53 -13.41
C VAL A 491 32.04 -10.56 -11.89
N THR A 492 32.83 -11.35 -11.16
CA THR A 492 32.73 -11.45 -9.69
C THR A 492 33.17 -10.15 -9.00
N ASP A 493 34.27 -9.53 -9.46
CA ASP A 493 34.77 -8.25 -8.95
C ASP A 493 33.80 -7.09 -9.24
N ASP A 494 33.13 -7.09 -10.40
CA ASP A 494 32.04 -6.16 -10.76
C ASP A 494 30.84 -6.31 -9.80
N ILE A 495 30.35 -7.54 -9.60
CA ILE A 495 29.21 -7.85 -8.72
C ILE A 495 29.53 -7.48 -7.27
N LEU A 496 30.73 -7.80 -6.79
CA LEU A 496 31.19 -7.43 -5.45
C LEU A 496 31.30 -5.90 -5.30
N SER A 497 31.75 -5.20 -6.34
CA SER A 497 31.81 -3.75 -6.36
C SER A 497 30.40 -3.14 -6.29
N LEU A 498 29.47 -3.62 -7.10
CA LEU A 498 28.07 -3.16 -7.05
C LEU A 498 27.41 -3.45 -5.69
N SER A 499 27.61 -4.64 -5.13
CA SER A 499 27.08 -5.01 -3.81
C SER A 499 27.61 -4.08 -2.70
N LYS A 500 28.90 -3.72 -2.73
CA LYS A 500 29.49 -2.73 -1.82
C LYS A 500 28.93 -1.33 -2.03
N LEU A 501 28.62 -0.95 -3.27
CA LEU A 501 28.01 0.35 -3.61
C LEU A 501 26.57 0.45 -3.11
N ASP A 502 25.73 -0.55 -3.39
CA ASP A 502 24.32 -0.59 -2.97
C ASP A 502 24.19 -0.72 -1.43
N SER A 503 25.19 -1.28 -0.75
CA SER A 503 25.24 -1.39 0.72
C SER A 503 25.85 -0.15 1.41
N ASN A 504 26.21 0.92 0.69
CA ASN A 504 26.96 2.09 1.20
C ASN A 504 28.26 1.72 1.96
N LEU A 505 28.90 0.61 1.58
CA LEU A 505 30.17 0.14 2.15
C LEU A 505 31.40 0.73 1.44
N VAL A 506 31.21 1.39 0.29
CA VAL A 506 32.28 2.15 -0.38
C VAL A 506 32.38 3.54 0.25
N ARG A 507 33.52 3.83 0.88
CA ARG A 507 33.93 5.17 1.29
C ARG A 507 35.01 5.67 0.34
N VAL A 508 34.97 6.96 0.03
CA VAL A 508 36.06 7.68 -0.65
C VAL A 508 37.15 7.95 0.38
N THR A 509 38.40 7.64 0.04
CA THR A 509 39.57 7.88 0.90
C THR A 509 40.61 8.67 0.11
N PRO A 510 40.54 10.01 0.14
CA PRO A 510 41.48 10.85 -0.59
C PRO A 510 42.91 10.67 -0.07
N THR A 511 43.86 10.47 -0.97
CA THR A 511 45.30 10.38 -0.68
C THR A 511 46.04 11.48 -1.43
N THR A 512 47.19 11.90 -0.91
CA THR A 512 48.05 12.87 -1.62
C THR A 512 48.82 12.13 -2.69
N VAL A 513 48.55 12.46 -3.96
CA VAL A 513 49.11 11.80 -5.14
C VAL A 513 49.54 12.83 -6.16
N ARG A 514 50.51 12.47 -7.01
CA ARG A 514 50.90 13.31 -8.13
C ARG A 514 49.87 13.18 -9.25
N ALA A 515 49.40 14.30 -9.81
CA ALA A 515 48.32 14.29 -10.80
C ALA A 515 48.67 13.44 -12.04
N THR A 516 49.93 13.47 -12.49
CA THR A 516 50.42 12.69 -13.63
C THR A 516 50.48 11.18 -13.36
N GLU A 517 50.66 10.75 -12.12
CA GLU A 517 50.74 9.32 -11.74
C GLU A 517 49.36 8.63 -11.73
N ILE A 518 48.28 9.42 -11.66
CA ILE A 518 46.91 8.92 -11.83
C ILE A 518 46.69 8.39 -13.26
N LEU A 519 47.49 8.87 -14.23
CA LEU A 519 47.37 8.56 -15.66
C LEU A 519 48.39 7.51 -16.14
N ASP A 520 48.73 6.51 -15.32
CA ASP A 520 49.65 5.44 -15.77
C ASP A 520 48.99 4.49 -16.78
N THR A 521 49.08 4.84 -18.06
CA THR A 521 48.58 4.02 -19.17
C THR A 521 49.56 2.94 -19.61
N ASN A 522 50.78 2.87 -19.04
CA ASN A 522 51.79 1.90 -19.47
C ASN A 522 51.33 0.46 -19.24
N ILE A 523 50.45 0.24 -18.25
CA ILE A 523 49.82 -1.03 -17.93
C ILE A 523 49.02 -1.60 -19.13
N PHE A 524 48.51 -0.74 -20.02
CA PHE A 524 47.71 -1.13 -21.18
C PHE A 524 48.48 -1.26 -22.49
N SER A 525 49.76 -0.88 -22.54
CA SER A 525 50.56 -0.88 -23.79
C SER A 525 50.59 -2.25 -24.44
N ALA A 526 50.94 -3.29 -23.68
CA ALA A 526 50.99 -4.67 -24.16
C ALA A 526 49.64 -5.22 -24.66
N GLU A 527 48.51 -4.74 -24.11
CA GLU A 527 47.18 -5.14 -24.58
C GLU A 527 46.73 -4.34 -25.81
N ALA A 528 47.08 -3.06 -25.90
CA ALA A 528 46.86 -2.21 -27.07
C ALA A 528 47.69 -2.71 -28.28
N ASP A 529 48.98 -3.01 -28.08
CA ASP A 529 49.88 -3.58 -29.09
C ASP A 529 49.36 -4.93 -29.61
N ARG A 530 48.94 -5.83 -28.71
CA ARG A 530 48.33 -7.12 -29.07
C ARG A 530 47.06 -6.98 -29.92
N MET A 531 46.32 -5.88 -29.74
CA MET A 531 45.10 -5.59 -30.51
C MET A 531 45.36 -4.70 -31.75
N GLY A 532 46.60 -4.22 -31.95
CA GLY A 532 46.95 -3.30 -33.03
C GLY A 532 46.27 -1.94 -32.91
N VAL A 533 46.23 -1.38 -31.70
CA VAL A 533 45.64 -0.07 -31.37
C VAL A 533 46.72 0.87 -30.84
N GLN A 534 46.84 2.06 -31.41
CA GLN A 534 47.78 3.07 -30.96
C GLN A 534 47.22 3.83 -29.75
N LEU A 535 47.80 3.60 -28.57
CA LEU A 535 47.45 4.29 -27.33
C LEU A 535 48.32 5.55 -27.18
N GLN A 536 47.69 6.71 -26.96
CA GLN A 536 48.35 8.00 -26.76
C GLN A 536 47.88 8.64 -25.44
N THR A 537 48.81 9.27 -24.73
CA THR A 537 48.52 10.07 -23.53
C THR A 537 48.89 11.54 -23.75
N GLU A 538 47.98 12.42 -23.38
CA GLU A 538 48.12 13.86 -23.54
C GLU A 538 47.79 14.57 -22.22
N LEU A 539 48.72 15.39 -21.73
CA LEU A 539 48.50 16.27 -20.59
C LEU A 539 48.05 17.64 -21.11
N ASP A 540 46.92 18.13 -20.62
CA ASP A 540 46.36 19.42 -20.98
C ASP A 540 47.13 20.57 -20.30
N THR A 541 47.29 21.71 -20.98
CA THR A 541 48.08 22.85 -20.47
C THR A 541 47.51 23.43 -19.18
N SER A 542 46.20 23.24 -18.92
CA SER A 542 45.54 23.63 -17.68
C SER A 542 46.22 23.13 -16.40
N LEU A 543 46.89 21.98 -16.41
CA LEU A 543 47.66 21.48 -15.25
C LEU A 543 48.82 22.42 -14.90
N SER A 544 49.55 22.87 -15.92
CA SER A 544 50.70 23.79 -15.77
C SER A 544 50.25 25.22 -15.51
N GLU A 545 49.19 25.68 -16.16
CA GLU A 545 48.60 27.02 -15.96
C GLU A 545 48.01 27.21 -14.56
N LEU A 546 47.52 26.13 -13.94
CA LEU A 546 46.96 26.14 -12.58
C LEU A 546 47.96 25.72 -11.49
N ASP A 547 49.21 25.40 -11.87
CA ASP A 547 50.28 25.00 -10.96
C ASP A 547 49.92 23.74 -10.13
N ILE A 548 49.35 22.73 -10.81
CA ILE A 548 48.85 21.48 -10.23
C ILE A 548 49.83 20.33 -10.51
N ASP A 549 50.66 20.00 -9.52
CA ASP A 549 51.52 18.81 -9.52
C ASP A 549 51.00 17.75 -8.53
N TRP A 550 50.73 18.16 -7.29
CA TRP A 550 50.19 17.31 -6.22
C TRP A 550 48.73 17.63 -5.90
N VAL A 551 47.93 16.58 -5.70
CA VAL A 551 46.49 16.66 -5.44
C VAL A 551 46.05 15.68 -4.36
N LEU A 552 45.06 16.08 -3.56
CA LEU A 552 44.36 15.21 -2.63
C LEU A 552 43.14 14.62 -3.34
N ALA A 553 43.21 13.35 -3.74
CA ALA A 553 42.18 12.65 -4.52
C ALA A 553 42.21 11.14 -4.25
N ASP A 554 41.12 10.41 -4.49
CA ASP A 554 41.10 8.94 -4.35
C ASP A 554 41.59 8.28 -5.65
N SER A 555 42.92 8.20 -5.79
CA SER A 555 43.56 7.65 -6.99
C SER A 555 43.11 6.22 -7.31
N GLY A 556 42.80 5.40 -6.30
CA GLY A 556 42.32 4.04 -6.48
C GLY A 556 40.97 3.98 -7.19
N ARG A 557 40.02 4.85 -6.84
CA ARG A 557 38.72 4.94 -7.52
C ARG A 557 38.81 5.60 -8.88
N ILE A 558 39.63 6.64 -9.03
CA ILE A 558 39.84 7.29 -10.33
C ILE A 558 40.49 6.30 -11.31
N SER A 559 41.51 5.56 -10.89
CA SER A 559 42.15 4.51 -11.69
C SER A 559 41.17 3.40 -12.05
N GLN A 560 40.28 2.97 -11.12
CA GLN A 560 39.23 1.99 -11.43
C GLN A 560 38.29 2.47 -12.55
N VAL A 561 37.95 3.76 -12.57
CA VAL A 561 37.14 4.37 -13.66
C VAL A 561 37.94 4.41 -14.97
N LEU A 562 39.20 4.85 -14.93
CA LEU A 562 40.08 4.93 -16.11
C LEU A 562 40.34 3.55 -16.74
N VAL A 563 40.68 2.54 -15.93
CA VAL A 563 40.90 1.16 -16.37
C VAL A 563 39.68 0.67 -17.18
N ASN A 564 38.47 0.88 -16.67
CA ASN A 564 37.24 0.48 -17.36
C ASN A 564 37.05 1.26 -18.68
N LEU A 565 37.25 2.58 -18.69
CA LEU A 565 37.09 3.37 -19.92
C LEU A 565 38.14 3.03 -20.99
N VAL A 566 39.40 2.88 -20.62
CA VAL A 566 40.51 2.55 -21.54
C VAL A 566 40.39 1.12 -22.08
N THR A 567 40.04 0.14 -21.22
CA THR A 567 39.85 -1.24 -21.70
C THR A 567 38.65 -1.36 -22.66
N ASN A 568 37.56 -0.61 -22.42
CA ASN A 568 36.45 -0.52 -23.37
C ASN A 568 36.88 0.15 -24.69
N ALA A 569 37.60 1.28 -24.63
CA ALA A 569 38.11 1.97 -25.81
C ALA A 569 38.98 1.07 -26.71
N ILE A 570 39.98 0.37 -26.15
CA ILE A 570 40.83 -0.58 -26.90
C ILE A 570 39.98 -1.68 -27.54
N LYS A 571 39.00 -2.22 -26.80
CA LYS A 571 38.13 -3.31 -27.24
C LYS A 571 37.24 -2.93 -28.43
N PHE A 572 36.64 -1.75 -28.41
CA PHE A 572 35.73 -1.27 -29.49
C PHE A 572 36.47 -0.63 -30.67
N THR A 573 37.74 -0.25 -30.51
CA THR A 573 38.58 0.23 -31.62
C THR A 573 39.02 -0.90 -32.58
N LYS A 574 39.01 -2.16 -32.12
CA LYS A 574 39.47 -3.34 -32.89
C LYS A 574 38.82 -3.50 -34.28
N THR A 575 37.55 -3.15 -34.42
CA THR A 575 36.76 -3.32 -35.65
C THR A 575 36.69 -2.07 -36.52
N SER A 576 37.34 -0.98 -36.11
CA SER A 576 37.45 0.22 -36.94
C SER A 576 38.17 -0.09 -38.26
N GLN A 577 37.62 0.43 -39.35
CA GLN A 577 38.21 0.41 -40.69
C GLN A 577 39.21 1.57 -40.89
N SER A 578 39.25 2.51 -39.94
CA SER A 578 40.09 3.70 -39.97
C SER A 578 41.31 3.55 -39.03
N GLU A 579 42.01 4.65 -38.78
CA GLU A 579 43.21 4.69 -37.93
C GLU A 579 42.85 4.35 -36.48
N ARG A 580 43.39 3.23 -35.97
CA ARG A 580 43.02 2.65 -34.67
C ARG A 580 43.72 3.37 -33.53
N THR A 581 43.09 4.39 -32.99
CA THR A 581 43.68 5.28 -31.98
C THR A 581 42.81 5.35 -30.73
N VAL A 582 43.46 5.39 -29.57
CA VAL A 582 42.84 5.68 -28.28
C VAL A 582 43.68 6.77 -27.61
N VAL A 583 43.06 7.92 -27.36
CA VAL A 583 43.70 9.10 -26.78
C VAL A 583 43.14 9.33 -25.38
N VAL A 584 44.01 9.33 -24.37
CA VAL A 584 43.68 9.58 -22.97
C VAL A 584 44.22 10.95 -22.56
N ARG A 585 43.32 11.85 -22.17
CA ARG A 585 43.61 13.22 -21.72
C ARG A 585 43.36 13.40 -20.23
N LEU A 586 44.24 14.15 -19.58
CA LEU A 586 44.06 14.67 -18.22
C LEU A 586 44.26 16.18 -18.22
N GLY A 587 43.35 16.91 -17.59
CA GLY A 587 43.47 18.33 -17.30
C GLY A 587 42.80 18.73 -16.00
N ALA A 588 42.78 20.03 -15.72
CA ALA A 588 42.16 20.60 -14.53
C ALA A 588 41.33 21.84 -14.84
N SER A 589 40.47 22.24 -13.90
CA SER A 589 39.69 23.47 -13.97
C SER A 589 39.38 24.00 -12.56
N LYS A 590 39.21 25.32 -12.41
CA LYS A 590 38.72 25.94 -11.16
C LYS A 590 37.20 25.81 -11.01
N GLU A 591 36.48 25.87 -12.12
CA GLU A 591 35.03 25.70 -12.16
C GLU A 591 34.66 24.32 -12.74
N ARG A 592 33.43 23.88 -12.48
CA ARG A 592 32.91 22.61 -12.99
C ARG A 592 32.98 22.60 -14.53
N PRO A 593 33.73 21.67 -15.16
CA PRO A 593 34.01 21.73 -16.59
C PRO A 593 32.76 21.44 -17.44
N SER A 594 32.28 22.46 -18.14
CA SER A 594 31.15 22.40 -19.08
C SER A 594 31.58 22.27 -20.55
N ASN A 595 32.88 22.45 -20.83
CA ASN A 595 33.48 22.56 -22.16
C ASN A 595 33.99 21.22 -22.75
N LEU A 596 33.87 20.10 -22.04
CA LEU A 596 34.42 18.80 -22.46
C LEU A 596 33.70 18.13 -23.65
N SER A 597 32.68 18.79 -24.23
CA SER A 597 31.94 18.32 -25.40
C SER A 597 31.34 16.91 -25.21
N VAL A 598 30.79 16.65 -24.02
CA VAL A 598 30.08 15.41 -23.66
C VAL A 598 28.73 15.72 -23.04
N THR A 599 27.76 14.82 -23.24
CA THR A 599 26.49 14.85 -22.51
C THR A 599 26.68 14.13 -21.17
N TYR A 600 26.58 14.87 -20.07
CA TYR A 600 26.67 14.32 -18.72
C TYR A 600 25.45 13.47 -18.36
N ALA A 601 25.68 12.36 -17.66
CA ALA A 601 24.61 11.48 -17.20
C ALA A 601 23.77 12.13 -16.09
N THR A 602 22.45 11.89 -16.11
CA THR A 602 21.52 12.37 -15.07
C THR A 602 21.91 11.85 -13.69
N MET A 603 22.13 12.75 -12.73
CA MET A 603 22.45 12.40 -11.34
C MET A 603 21.25 11.85 -10.59
N ASN A 604 21.48 10.86 -9.72
CA ASN A 604 20.47 10.42 -8.76
C ASN A 604 20.32 11.44 -7.63
N THR A 605 19.11 11.99 -7.46
CA THR A 605 18.79 13.06 -6.49
C THR A 605 18.88 12.64 -5.03
N SER A 606 18.95 11.33 -4.74
CA SER A 606 19.13 10.76 -3.40
C SER A 606 20.47 11.12 -2.75
N ASP A 607 21.53 11.25 -3.55
CA ASP A 607 22.92 11.34 -3.06
C ASP A 607 23.48 12.77 -3.08
N ALA A 608 22.69 13.74 -3.54
CA ALA A 608 23.07 15.15 -3.63
C ALA A 608 23.50 15.77 -2.28
N ARG A 609 23.20 15.13 -1.14
CA ARG A 609 23.61 15.58 0.20
C ARG A 609 25.13 15.61 0.41
N VAL A 610 25.91 14.80 -0.32
CA VAL A 610 27.38 14.75 -0.18
C VAL A 610 28.07 16.00 -0.77
N GLN A 611 27.40 16.76 -1.64
CA GLN A 611 28.00 17.95 -2.27
C GLN A 611 28.29 19.11 -1.31
N THR A 612 27.66 19.15 -0.13
CA THR A 612 27.61 20.35 0.72
C THR A 612 28.85 20.61 1.58
N GLU A 613 29.79 19.65 1.71
CA GLU A 613 30.94 19.75 2.64
C GLU A 613 32.31 19.94 1.97
N LEU A 614 32.39 19.93 0.63
CA LEU A 614 33.66 19.95 -0.14
C LEU A 614 33.93 21.29 -0.85
N THR A 615 33.17 22.34 -0.57
CA THR A 615 33.38 23.69 -1.12
C THR A 615 34.18 24.57 -0.15
N ASN A 616 35.49 24.30 -0.06
CA ASN A 616 36.47 25.20 0.55
C ASN A 616 37.19 26.05 -0.51
N ASP A 617 37.74 27.20 -0.11
CA ASP A 617 38.64 28.01 -0.93
C ASP A 617 39.92 27.21 -1.27
N GLY A 618 39.91 26.51 -2.41
CA GLY A 618 41.00 25.62 -2.84
C GLY A 618 40.56 24.37 -3.63
N THR A 619 39.26 24.11 -3.76
CA THR A 619 38.74 23.00 -4.58
C THR A 619 39.02 23.24 -6.07
N ILE A 620 39.59 22.24 -6.73
CA ILE A 620 39.83 22.16 -8.17
C ILE A 620 39.08 20.95 -8.75
N TYR A 621 38.76 20.97 -10.03
CA TYR A 621 38.15 19.83 -10.73
C TYR A 621 39.18 19.20 -11.66
N LEU A 622 39.62 17.99 -11.32
CA LEU A 622 40.41 17.15 -12.24
C LEU A 622 39.45 16.52 -13.23
N TRP A 623 39.76 16.62 -14.52
CA TRP A 623 38.97 16.02 -15.58
C TRP A 623 39.81 15.10 -16.45
N PHE A 624 39.16 14.03 -16.89
CA PHE A 624 39.74 12.97 -17.70
C PHE A 624 38.87 12.77 -18.92
N SER A 625 39.48 12.52 -20.08
CA SER A 625 38.76 12.13 -21.29
C SER A 625 39.45 10.98 -21.99
N VAL A 626 38.69 9.96 -22.37
CA VAL A 626 39.13 8.85 -23.21
C VAL A 626 38.38 8.98 -24.53
N THR A 627 39.11 9.19 -25.62
CA THR A 627 38.56 9.23 -26.99
C THR A 627 39.06 8.00 -27.76
N ASP A 628 38.15 7.26 -28.38
CA ASP A 628 38.42 6.12 -29.25
C ASP A 628 37.97 6.41 -30.69
N SER A 629 38.58 5.73 -31.66
CA SER A 629 38.15 5.71 -33.07
C SER A 629 37.36 4.44 -33.44
N GLY A 630 36.59 3.90 -32.48
CA GLY A 630 35.80 2.69 -32.63
C GLY A 630 34.51 2.88 -33.45
N CYS A 631 33.60 1.90 -33.34
CA CYS A 631 32.34 1.88 -34.10
C CYS A 631 31.33 2.99 -33.72
N GLY A 632 31.52 3.69 -32.60
CA GLY A 632 30.59 4.70 -32.10
C GLY A 632 29.20 4.15 -31.71
N MET A 633 28.26 5.05 -31.41
CA MET A 633 26.91 4.75 -30.91
C MET A 633 25.90 5.82 -31.34
N SER A 634 24.66 5.42 -31.59
CA SER A 634 23.53 6.33 -31.87
C SER A 634 23.00 7.03 -30.59
N GLU A 635 22.25 8.12 -30.73
CA GLU A 635 21.71 8.87 -29.58
C GLU A 635 20.85 8.03 -28.62
N GLU A 636 20.11 7.04 -29.13
CA GLU A 636 19.27 6.17 -28.29
C GLU A 636 20.08 5.17 -27.47
N GLU A 637 21.22 4.73 -28.00
CA GLU A 637 22.17 3.87 -27.29
C GLU A 637 22.90 4.68 -26.22
N GLN A 638 23.40 5.86 -26.59
CA GLN A 638 24.07 6.82 -25.70
C GLN A 638 23.26 7.14 -24.43
N LYS A 639 21.94 7.34 -24.56
CA LYS A 639 21.02 7.60 -23.42
C LYS A 639 20.89 6.42 -22.45
N ARG A 640 21.23 5.20 -22.87
CA ARG A 640 21.04 3.97 -22.07
C ARG A 640 22.34 3.44 -21.45
N MET A 641 23.52 3.74 -22.00
CA MET A 641 24.82 3.19 -21.57
C MET A 641 25.18 3.31 -20.08
N PHE A 642 24.60 4.27 -19.35
CA PHE A 642 24.84 4.43 -17.91
C PHE A 642 23.78 3.76 -17.01
N ASN A 643 22.88 2.96 -17.57
CA ASN A 643 21.91 2.15 -16.83
C ASN A 643 22.50 0.78 -16.46
N ARG A 644 21.99 0.15 -15.40
CA ARG A 644 22.39 -1.22 -15.00
C ARG A 644 22.14 -2.20 -16.16
N PHE A 645 23.13 -3.05 -16.45
CA PHE A 645 23.08 -4.07 -17.51
C PHE A 645 22.80 -3.56 -18.93
N SER A 646 23.00 -2.26 -19.19
CA SER A 646 22.79 -1.72 -20.53
C SER A 646 24.01 -1.89 -21.43
N GLN A 647 23.76 -2.22 -22.68
CA GLN A 647 24.74 -2.28 -23.77
C GLN A 647 24.18 -1.54 -24.98
N ALA A 648 25.04 -1.11 -25.91
CA ALA A 648 24.62 -0.32 -27.07
C ALA A 648 23.60 -1.10 -27.92
N SER A 649 23.98 -2.29 -28.40
CA SER A 649 23.08 -3.16 -29.17
C SER A 649 23.14 -4.63 -28.75
N PRO A 650 22.07 -5.43 -28.99
CA PRO A 650 22.09 -6.88 -28.78
C PRO A 650 23.21 -7.60 -29.56
N LYS A 651 23.66 -7.03 -30.70
CA LYS A 651 24.80 -7.56 -31.48
C LYS A 651 26.15 -7.31 -30.79
N THR A 652 26.24 -6.26 -29.97
CA THR A 652 27.46 -5.92 -29.20
C THR A 652 27.76 -6.99 -28.16
N TYR A 653 26.72 -7.54 -27.53
CA TYR A 653 26.81 -8.68 -26.62
C TYR A 653 27.42 -9.91 -27.34
N THR A 654 26.87 -10.31 -28.49
CA THR A 654 27.35 -11.47 -29.27
C THR A 654 28.78 -11.33 -29.80
N GLN A 655 29.21 -10.11 -30.13
CA GLN A 655 30.52 -9.86 -30.77
C GLN A 655 31.65 -9.54 -29.78
N TYR A 656 31.33 -9.00 -28.59
CA TYR A 656 32.33 -8.49 -27.64
C TYR A 656 32.18 -8.98 -26.19
N GLY A 657 30.97 -9.39 -25.76
CA GLY A 657 30.66 -9.91 -24.41
C GLY A 657 30.86 -8.94 -23.23
N GLY A 658 30.24 -9.23 -22.08
CA GLY A 658 30.54 -8.58 -20.79
C GLY A 658 29.31 -8.10 -20.01
N SER A 659 29.52 -7.81 -18.73
CA SER A 659 28.47 -7.63 -17.70
C SER A 659 27.50 -6.46 -17.91
N GLY A 660 27.83 -5.46 -18.73
CA GLY A 660 27.08 -4.19 -18.79
C GLY A 660 27.07 -3.40 -17.46
N LEU A 661 27.83 -3.83 -16.44
CA LEU A 661 27.89 -3.18 -15.12
C LEU A 661 29.01 -2.14 -15.03
N GLY A 662 30.10 -2.31 -15.79
CA GLY A 662 31.29 -1.45 -15.69
C GLY A 662 30.98 0.05 -15.78
N LEU A 663 30.24 0.49 -16.81
CA LEU A 663 29.91 1.91 -16.98
C LEU A 663 28.95 2.45 -15.89
N PHE A 664 28.04 1.62 -15.38
CA PHE A 664 27.21 1.96 -14.22
C PHE A 664 28.05 2.12 -12.94
N ILE A 665 28.99 1.20 -12.71
CA ILE A 665 29.95 1.26 -11.60
C ILE A 665 30.83 2.52 -11.73
N SER A 666 31.36 2.80 -12.93
CA SER A 666 32.13 4.03 -13.20
C SER A 666 31.33 5.30 -12.90
N LYS A 667 30.06 5.37 -13.35
CA LYS A 667 29.16 6.48 -12.98
C LYS A 667 29.03 6.61 -11.47
N ARG A 668 28.75 5.52 -10.77
CA ARG A 668 28.51 5.54 -9.32
C ARG A 668 29.77 5.91 -8.52
N LEU A 669 30.95 5.44 -8.94
CA LEU A 669 32.24 5.81 -8.34
C LEU A 669 32.57 7.28 -8.52
N VAL A 670 32.24 7.86 -9.68
CA VAL A 670 32.42 9.30 -9.93
C VAL A 670 31.40 10.13 -9.14
N GLU A 671 30.13 9.71 -9.07
CA GLU A 671 29.10 10.36 -8.24
C GLU A 671 29.46 10.36 -6.74
N LEU A 672 29.96 9.25 -6.20
CA LEU A 672 30.40 9.14 -4.80
C LEU A 672 31.56 10.08 -4.46
N GLN A 673 32.39 10.43 -5.44
CA GLN A 673 33.47 11.42 -5.32
C GLN A 673 32.97 12.86 -5.52
N GLY A 674 31.67 13.10 -5.72
CA GLY A 674 31.10 14.43 -5.99
C GLY A 674 31.28 14.90 -7.45
N GLY A 675 31.73 14.02 -8.35
CA GLY A 675 31.95 14.29 -9.76
C GLY A 675 30.76 13.96 -10.67
N GLN A 676 30.95 14.08 -11.98
CA GLN A 676 30.06 13.47 -12.98
C GLN A 676 30.83 12.86 -14.15
N ILE A 677 30.23 11.84 -14.77
CA ILE A 677 30.65 11.23 -16.03
C ILE A 677 29.66 11.54 -17.14
N GLY A 678 30.15 11.65 -18.36
CA GLY A 678 29.38 11.85 -19.58
C GLY A 678 30.03 11.15 -20.77
N LEU A 679 29.30 11.15 -21.88
CA LEU A 679 29.81 10.65 -23.16
C LEU A 679 29.29 11.50 -24.33
N SER A 680 29.99 11.41 -25.45
CA SER A 680 29.56 11.85 -26.78
C SER A 680 30.07 10.82 -27.77
N SER A 681 29.24 10.37 -28.70
CA SER A 681 29.62 9.36 -29.68
C SER A 681 28.99 9.63 -31.04
N VAL A 682 29.67 9.22 -32.10
CA VAL A 682 29.18 9.31 -33.48
C VAL A 682 29.49 7.98 -34.17
N VAL A 683 28.46 7.36 -34.74
CA VAL A 683 28.55 6.07 -35.44
C VAL A 683 29.63 6.13 -36.53
N ASP A 684 30.46 5.08 -36.59
CA ASP A 684 31.61 4.91 -37.49
C ASP A 684 32.71 5.98 -37.40
N VAL A 685 32.67 6.87 -36.41
CA VAL A 685 33.72 7.86 -36.12
C VAL A 685 34.41 7.57 -34.79
N GLY A 686 33.66 7.09 -33.78
CA GLY A 686 34.18 6.71 -32.47
C GLY A 686 33.43 7.35 -31.31
N SER A 687 33.95 7.15 -30.09
CA SER A 687 33.35 7.69 -28.86
C SER A 687 34.33 8.50 -28.03
N ARG A 688 33.80 9.48 -27.31
CA ARG A 688 34.48 10.22 -26.25
C ARG A 688 33.73 10.03 -24.95
N PHE A 689 34.38 9.40 -23.98
CA PHE A 689 33.95 9.42 -22.58
C PHE A 689 34.74 10.50 -21.86
N ALA A 690 34.09 11.24 -20.96
CA ALA A 690 34.78 12.17 -20.09
C ALA A 690 34.12 12.24 -18.71
N PHE A 691 34.93 12.42 -17.68
CA PHE A 691 34.45 12.62 -16.32
C PHE A 691 35.31 13.65 -15.60
N TYR A 692 34.76 14.25 -14.55
CA TYR A 692 35.51 15.08 -13.62
C TYR A 692 35.25 14.65 -12.18
N VAL A 693 36.21 14.92 -11.31
CA VAL A 693 36.11 14.75 -9.85
C VAL A 693 36.66 16.01 -9.16
N PRO A 694 36.03 16.48 -8.06
CA PRO A 694 36.64 17.48 -7.21
C PRO A 694 37.88 16.89 -6.50
N ALA A 695 38.95 17.67 -6.45
CA ALA A 695 40.17 17.41 -5.72
C ALA A 695 40.59 18.69 -4.99
N THR A 696 41.47 18.57 -3.99
CA THR A 696 42.10 19.74 -3.36
C THR A 696 43.55 19.80 -3.80
N ARG A 697 44.07 21.00 -4.09
CA ARG A 697 45.51 21.18 -4.35
C ARG A 697 46.31 20.78 -3.11
N ALA A 698 47.34 19.97 -3.27
CA ALA A 698 48.23 19.55 -2.20
C ALA A 698 49.67 20.01 -2.47
N THR A 699 50.52 19.93 -1.45
CA THR A 699 51.99 20.01 -1.58
C THR A 699 52.60 18.62 -1.56
N GLU A 700 53.82 18.49 -2.06
CA GLU A 700 54.59 17.24 -1.97
C GLU A 700 54.63 16.71 -0.52
N PRO A 701 54.32 15.41 -0.28
CA PRO A 701 54.43 14.83 1.05
C PRO A 701 55.87 14.87 1.56
N SER A 702 56.09 15.48 2.72
CA SER A 702 57.43 15.64 3.31
C SER A 702 58.03 14.35 3.90
N ASP A 703 57.45 13.18 3.62
CA ASP A 703 57.97 11.84 3.94
C ASP A 703 57.43 10.83 2.90
N PRO A 704 58.30 10.04 2.22
CA PRO A 704 57.84 9.03 1.27
C PRO A 704 57.37 7.76 2.01
N PRO A 705 56.11 7.30 1.83
CA PRO A 705 55.73 5.97 2.27
C PRO A 705 56.44 4.93 1.41
N LYS A 706 57.25 4.07 2.03
CA LYS A 706 57.95 2.99 1.33
C LYS A 706 56.94 2.01 0.73
N PRO A 707 57.17 1.50 -0.49
CA PRO A 707 56.37 0.40 -1.02
C PRO A 707 56.69 -0.88 -0.27
N ASP A 708 55.72 -1.43 0.47
CA ASP A 708 55.80 -2.76 1.10
C ASP A 708 55.66 -3.86 0.04
N LEU A 709 56.72 -4.02 -0.75
CA LEU A 709 56.93 -5.09 -1.71
C LEU A 709 57.41 -6.36 -1.01
N ALA A 710 56.51 -7.07 -0.32
CA ALA A 710 56.63 -8.53 -0.09
C ALA A 710 55.36 -9.14 0.55
N ILE A 711 54.41 -9.61 -0.26
CA ILE A 711 53.59 -10.76 0.15
C ILE A 711 53.91 -11.92 -0.81
N HIS A 712 54.59 -12.92 -0.26
CA HIS A 712 55.01 -14.11 -0.97
C HIS A 712 53.86 -14.81 -1.69
N THR A 713 54.08 -15.13 -2.95
CA THR A 713 53.43 -16.24 -3.66
C THR A 713 53.74 -17.55 -2.94
N ARG A 714 53.02 -17.85 -1.85
CA ARG A 714 53.14 -19.13 -1.16
C ARG A 714 52.24 -20.14 -1.84
N SER A 715 52.81 -20.82 -2.84
CA SER A 715 52.23 -22.04 -3.41
C SER A 715 51.85 -22.99 -2.27
N GLN A 716 50.54 -23.21 -2.09
CA GLN A 716 50.02 -24.22 -1.18
C GLN A 716 49.60 -25.43 -2.01
N THR A 717 50.52 -26.40 -2.04
CA THR A 717 50.23 -27.78 -2.43
C THR A 717 49.06 -28.31 -1.60
N LEU A 718 47.88 -28.43 -2.21
CA LEU A 718 46.77 -29.17 -1.62
C LEU A 718 47.07 -30.66 -1.74
N THR A 719 47.36 -31.27 -0.60
CA THR A 719 47.60 -32.70 -0.46
C THR A 719 46.37 -33.51 -0.90
N SER A 720 46.59 -34.44 -1.82
CA SER A 720 45.60 -35.42 -2.26
C SER A 720 45.22 -36.40 -1.16
N ALA A 721 43.92 -36.63 -0.97
CA ALA A 721 43.38 -37.84 -0.37
C ALA A 721 42.54 -38.57 -1.44
N PRO A 722 42.75 -39.88 -1.67
CA PRO A 722 42.10 -40.57 -2.77
C PRO A 722 40.65 -40.94 -2.43
N VAL A 723 39.70 -40.44 -3.21
CA VAL A 723 38.35 -41.02 -3.26
C VAL A 723 38.33 -42.06 -4.36
N GLN A 724 38.16 -43.33 -3.98
CA GLN A 724 37.94 -44.41 -4.93
C GLN A 724 36.60 -44.20 -5.64
N VAL A 725 36.62 -44.18 -6.97
CA VAL A 725 35.42 -44.33 -7.79
C VAL A 725 35.53 -45.69 -8.48
N ASN A 726 34.63 -46.60 -8.12
CA ASN A 726 34.53 -47.90 -8.77
C ASN A 726 34.15 -47.71 -10.23
N GLY A 727 34.76 -48.50 -11.11
CA GLY A 727 34.37 -48.54 -12.52
C GLY A 727 32.94 -49.04 -12.69
N ILE A 728 32.25 -48.49 -13.69
CA ILE A 728 31.03 -49.06 -14.25
C ILE A 728 31.27 -49.16 -15.76
N ASP A 729 31.02 -50.35 -16.30
CA ASP A 729 31.31 -50.69 -17.69
C ASP A 729 30.56 -49.82 -18.70
N ALA A 730 31.18 -49.66 -19.87
CA ALA A 730 30.55 -49.05 -21.04
C ALA A 730 29.56 -50.03 -21.69
N SER A 731 28.26 -49.79 -21.54
CA SER A 731 27.24 -50.33 -22.44
C SER A 731 26.72 -49.22 -23.36
N GLN A 732 27.15 -49.24 -24.63
CA GLN A 732 26.59 -48.36 -25.67
C GLN A 732 25.16 -48.75 -26.03
N PRO A 733 24.24 -47.78 -26.19
CA PRO A 733 23.09 -47.90 -27.06
C PRO A 733 23.37 -47.23 -28.41
N SER A 734 23.39 -48.08 -29.43
CA SER A 734 23.18 -47.79 -30.84
C SER A 734 22.12 -46.70 -31.15
N SER A 735 22.54 -45.50 -31.60
CA SER A 735 21.96 -44.79 -32.77
C SER A 735 22.66 -43.45 -33.08
N THR A 736 22.80 -43.13 -34.37
CA THR A 736 23.40 -41.87 -34.87
C THR A 736 22.36 -40.75 -34.93
N LEU A 737 22.07 -40.10 -33.81
CA LEU A 737 21.12 -38.99 -33.73
C LEU A 737 21.63 -37.69 -34.41
N SER A 738 20.68 -36.86 -34.86
CA SER A 738 20.87 -35.53 -35.44
C SER A 738 20.34 -34.46 -34.47
N ILE A 739 21.26 -33.70 -33.89
CA ILE A 739 21.02 -32.75 -32.79
C ILE A 739 21.15 -31.32 -33.32
N LEU A 740 20.16 -30.48 -33.04
CA LEU A 740 20.26 -29.03 -33.23
C LEU A 740 20.61 -28.36 -31.91
N VAL A 741 21.74 -27.65 -31.85
CA VAL A 741 22.18 -26.88 -30.68
C VAL A 741 21.91 -25.40 -30.94
N VAL A 742 21.03 -24.80 -30.13
CA VAL A 742 20.68 -23.38 -30.17
C VAL A 742 21.21 -22.72 -28.90
N GLU A 743 22.28 -21.94 -29.03
CA GLU A 743 23.08 -21.37 -27.95
C GLU A 743 23.69 -20.05 -28.46
N ASP A 744 23.68 -18.99 -27.66
CA ASP A 744 24.14 -17.66 -28.11
C ASP A 744 25.67 -17.49 -28.10
N ASN A 745 26.35 -18.29 -27.27
CA ASN A 745 27.78 -18.19 -27.04
C ASN A 745 28.58 -19.12 -27.98
N LEU A 746 29.32 -18.51 -28.91
CA LEU A 746 30.16 -19.20 -29.90
C LEU A 746 31.22 -20.14 -29.30
N VAL A 747 31.66 -19.93 -28.05
CA VAL A 747 32.57 -20.85 -27.35
C VAL A 747 31.81 -22.09 -26.90
N ASN A 748 30.65 -21.91 -26.26
CA ASN A 748 29.79 -23.01 -25.84
C ASN A 748 29.34 -23.86 -27.04
N GLN A 749 28.85 -23.23 -28.11
CA GLN A 749 28.50 -23.91 -29.37
C GLN A 749 29.63 -24.83 -29.87
N LYS A 750 30.85 -24.30 -30.06
CA LYS A 750 31.99 -25.05 -30.58
C LYS A 750 32.36 -26.25 -29.70
N VAL A 751 32.29 -26.07 -28.38
CA VAL A 751 32.66 -27.09 -27.41
C VAL A 751 31.60 -28.19 -27.33
N LEU A 752 30.31 -27.84 -27.27
CA LEU A 752 29.18 -28.79 -27.36
C LEU A 752 29.18 -29.54 -28.68
N GLN A 753 29.38 -28.84 -29.81
CA GLN A 753 29.47 -29.45 -31.13
C GLN A 753 30.62 -30.46 -31.21
N LYS A 754 31.83 -30.09 -30.78
CA LYS A 754 33.00 -30.99 -30.80
C LYS A 754 32.79 -32.24 -29.94
N HIS A 755 32.16 -32.12 -28.77
CA HIS A 755 31.83 -33.28 -27.92
C HIS A 755 30.74 -34.17 -28.52
N LEU A 756 29.60 -33.61 -28.94
CA LEU A 756 28.49 -34.40 -29.48
C LEU A 756 28.86 -35.08 -30.80
N THR A 757 29.67 -34.44 -31.66
CA THR A 757 30.23 -35.07 -32.86
C THR A 757 31.25 -36.15 -32.55
N LYS A 758 32.08 -36.00 -31.50
CA LYS A 758 33.00 -37.06 -31.05
C LYS A 758 32.26 -38.31 -30.55
N LEU A 759 31.07 -38.14 -29.96
CA LEU A 759 30.17 -39.23 -29.57
C LEU A 759 29.43 -39.88 -30.76
N GLY A 760 29.64 -39.40 -31.99
CA GLY A 760 29.06 -39.96 -33.20
C GLY A 760 27.71 -39.35 -33.62
N HIS A 761 27.27 -38.24 -33.01
CA HIS A 761 26.06 -37.54 -33.42
C HIS A 761 26.33 -36.53 -34.56
N LYS A 762 25.33 -36.29 -35.41
CA LYS A 762 25.34 -35.17 -36.35
C LYS A 762 24.88 -33.92 -35.61
N VAL A 763 25.63 -32.82 -35.69
CA VAL A 763 25.36 -31.64 -34.85
C VAL A 763 25.35 -30.37 -35.69
N GLN A 764 24.17 -29.74 -35.76
CA GLN A 764 24.00 -28.40 -36.32
C GLN A 764 23.98 -27.37 -35.18
N VAL A 765 24.51 -26.17 -35.42
CA VAL A 765 24.47 -25.04 -34.47
C VAL A 765 23.62 -23.89 -35.03
N ALA A 766 22.96 -23.16 -34.13
CA ALA A 766 22.23 -21.93 -34.40
C ALA A 766 22.44 -20.93 -33.23
N ASN A 767 22.49 -19.64 -33.55
CA ASN A 767 22.86 -18.56 -32.62
C ASN A 767 21.67 -17.98 -31.83
N HIS A 768 20.44 -18.20 -32.30
CA HIS A 768 19.20 -17.73 -31.68
C HIS A 768 17.97 -18.44 -32.26
N GLY A 769 16.82 -18.31 -31.60
CA GLY A 769 15.57 -19.01 -31.97
C GLY A 769 15.16 -18.85 -33.44
N GLN A 770 15.29 -17.66 -34.04
CA GLN A 770 14.91 -17.47 -35.45
C GLN A 770 15.74 -18.34 -36.42
N GLU A 771 17.04 -18.49 -36.18
CA GLU A 771 17.93 -19.29 -37.06
C GLU A 771 17.66 -20.79 -36.87
N ALA A 772 17.21 -21.20 -35.67
CA ALA A 772 16.71 -22.55 -35.43
C ALA A 772 15.40 -22.84 -36.18
N LEU A 773 14.47 -21.87 -36.25
CA LEU A 773 13.23 -21.99 -37.05
C LEU A 773 13.54 -22.05 -38.55
N ASP A 774 14.45 -21.18 -39.02
CA ASP A 774 14.89 -21.15 -40.42
C ASP A 774 15.58 -22.47 -40.80
N PHE A 775 16.39 -23.04 -39.90
CA PHE A 775 16.97 -24.37 -40.09
C PHE A 775 15.90 -25.47 -40.12
N LEU A 776 14.96 -25.50 -39.17
CA LEU A 776 13.88 -26.50 -39.14
C LEU A 776 13.08 -26.53 -40.45
N ALA A 777 12.86 -25.38 -41.10
CA ALA A 777 12.19 -25.29 -42.41
C ALA A 777 12.97 -25.96 -43.57
N THR A 778 14.26 -26.28 -43.39
CA THR A 778 15.08 -27.03 -44.36
C THR A 778 15.12 -28.54 -44.09
N THR A 779 14.51 -29.01 -43.00
CA THR A 779 14.59 -30.41 -42.56
C THR A 779 13.47 -31.29 -43.11
N SER A 780 13.63 -32.62 -43.01
CA SER A 780 12.58 -33.61 -43.30
C SER A 780 11.32 -33.45 -42.43
N ALA A 781 11.40 -32.74 -41.29
CA ALA A 781 10.25 -32.43 -40.44
C ALA A 781 9.34 -31.34 -41.03
N TRP A 782 9.76 -30.64 -42.10
CA TRP A 782 8.99 -29.57 -42.74
C TRP A 782 8.11 -30.06 -43.90
N LYS A 783 6.83 -29.70 -43.90
CA LYS A 783 5.82 -30.17 -44.88
C LYS A 783 6.15 -29.91 -46.36
N HIS A 784 6.92 -28.87 -46.66
CA HIS A 784 7.28 -28.49 -48.04
C HIS A 784 8.65 -29.01 -48.51
N ALA A 785 9.39 -29.76 -47.69
CA ALA A 785 10.74 -30.24 -48.01
C ALA A 785 10.81 -31.09 -49.29
N ASN A 786 9.73 -31.78 -49.65
CA ASN A 786 9.66 -32.69 -50.80
C ASN A 786 9.50 -32.02 -52.18
N GLN A 787 9.44 -30.68 -52.28
CA GLN A 787 9.07 -30.02 -53.54
C GLN A 787 10.23 -29.46 -54.39
N ASN A 788 11.45 -29.28 -53.86
CA ASN A 788 12.50 -28.52 -54.57
C ASN A 788 13.98 -28.93 -54.33
N SER A 789 14.30 -30.14 -53.82
CA SER A 789 15.71 -30.53 -53.61
C SER A 789 16.00 -32.00 -53.88
N THR A 790 16.93 -32.26 -54.81
CA THR A 790 17.45 -33.60 -55.17
C THR A 790 18.62 -34.04 -54.27
N SER A 791 18.75 -33.42 -53.09
CA SER A 791 19.79 -33.66 -52.10
C SER A 791 19.18 -34.24 -50.83
N THR A 792 19.88 -35.19 -50.20
CA THR A 792 19.49 -35.82 -48.93
C THR A 792 19.11 -34.77 -47.88
N LEU A 793 17.82 -34.69 -47.55
CA LEU A 793 17.30 -33.76 -46.55
C LEU A 793 17.96 -34.03 -45.19
N GLN A 794 18.33 -32.96 -44.49
CA GLN A 794 18.82 -33.07 -43.12
C GLN A 794 17.64 -33.37 -42.19
N ASP A 795 17.89 -34.21 -41.17
CA ASP A 795 16.90 -34.59 -40.17
C ASP A 795 17.27 -34.00 -38.80
N VAL A 796 16.30 -33.87 -37.90
CA VAL A 796 16.47 -33.37 -36.52
C VAL A 796 15.67 -34.23 -35.57
N ASP A 797 16.38 -34.92 -34.68
CA ASP A 797 15.81 -35.86 -33.70
C ASP A 797 15.59 -35.19 -32.34
N VAL A 798 16.39 -34.17 -32.00
CA VAL A 798 16.24 -33.37 -30.77
C VAL A 798 16.83 -31.97 -30.93
N VAL A 799 16.21 -30.98 -30.30
CA VAL A 799 16.71 -29.61 -30.21
C VAL A 799 17.15 -29.30 -28.79
N LEU A 800 18.42 -28.95 -28.60
CA LEU A 800 18.95 -28.35 -27.38
C LEU A 800 18.80 -26.84 -27.50
N MET A 801 17.94 -26.24 -26.69
CA MET A 801 17.49 -24.86 -26.79
C MET A 801 17.87 -24.09 -25.53
N ASP A 802 18.82 -23.15 -25.60
CA ASP A 802 19.01 -22.20 -24.52
C ASP A 802 17.76 -21.31 -24.34
N ILE A 803 17.36 -21.09 -23.10
CA ILE A 803 16.22 -20.23 -22.77
C ILE A 803 16.58 -18.75 -23.01
N GLU A 804 17.78 -18.33 -22.65
CA GLU A 804 18.19 -16.92 -22.58
C GLU A 804 19.05 -16.54 -23.79
N MET A 805 18.41 -16.26 -24.94
CA MET A 805 19.09 -15.90 -26.19
C MET A 805 18.62 -14.54 -26.76
N PRO A 806 19.50 -13.80 -27.45
CA PRO A 806 19.14 -12.56 -28.14
C PRO A 806 18.26 -12.82 -29.38
N VAL A 807 17.64 -11.76 -29.92
CA VAL A 807 16.73 -11.77 -31.09
C VAL A 807 15.42 -12.52 -30.85
N MET A 808 15.48 -13.83 -30.60
CA MET A 808 14.34 -14.67 -30.24
C MET A 808 14.79 -15.65 -29.14
N ASN A 809 14.22 -15.48 -27.94
CA ASN A 809 14.52 -16.33 -26.79
C ASN A 809 13.96 -17.75 -26.95
N GLY A 810 14.46 -18.69 -26.15
CA GLY A 810 14.08 -20.10 -26.25
C GLY A 810 12.58 -20.34 -26.04
N LEU A 811 11.94 -19.63 -25.10
CA LEU A 811 10.50 -19.79 -24.81
C LEU A 811 9.60 -19.38 -25.98
N ILE A 812 9.91 -18.26 -26.65
CA ILE A 812 9.19 -17.82 -27.85
C ILE A 812 9.44 -18.80 -29.00
N CYS A 813 10.68 -19.28 -29.15
CA CYS A 813 11.02 -20.28 -30.15
C CYS A 813 10.26 -21.61 -29.92
N SER A 814 10.22 -22.13 -28.70
CA SER A 814 9.47 -23.35 -28.34
C SER A 814 7.99 -23.22 -28.65
N ARG A 815 7.34 -22.12 -28.23
CA ARG A 815 5.93 -21.86 -28.58
C ARG A 815 5.73 -21.86 -30.09
N ARG A 816 6.59 -21.20 -30.84
CA ARG A 816 6.51 -21.11 -32.29
C ARG A 816 6.70 -22.47 -32.98
N ILE A 817 7.60 -23.32 -32.48
CA ILE A 817 7.72 -24.71 -32.93
C ILE A 817 6.42 -25.48 -32.66
N ARG A 818 5.77 -25.29 -31.50
CA ARG A 818 4.47 -25.92 -31.21
C ARG A 818 3.32 -25.36 -32.06
N ASP A 819 3.29 -24.06 -32.35
CA ASP A 819 2.33 -23.46 -33.28
C ASP A 819 2.50 -24.02 -34.70
N MET A 820 3.75 -24.23 -35.14
CA MET A 820 4.10 -24.85 -36.43
C MET A 820 3.75 -26.35 -36.48
N GLN A 821 3.81 -27.06 -35.35
CA GLN A 821 3.25 -28.42 -35.25
C GLN A 821 1.72 -28.42 -35.28
N ALA A 822 1.05 -27.47 -34.60
CA ALA A 822 -0.41 -27.40 -34.51
C ALA A 822 -1.07 -26.95 -35.84
N SER A 823 -0.43 -26.07 -36.60
CA SER A 823 -0.82 -25.70 -37.98
C SER A 823 -0.52 -26.79 -39.01
N GLY A 824 0.27 -27.81 -38.63
CA GLY A 824 0.72 -28.87 -39.52
C GLY A 824 1.73 -28.40 -40.56
N GLU A 825 2.52 -27.36 -40.25
CA GLU A 825 3.71 -26.94 -41.02
C GLU A 825 4.90 -27.87 -40.72
N LEU A 826 5.05 -28.28 -39.46
CA LEU A 826 5.88 -29.40 -39.03
C LEU A 826 5.05 -30.68 -39.05
N VAL A 827 5.52 -31.73 -39.75
CA VAL A 827 4.76 -32.98 -39.97
C VAL A 827 4.88 -34.01 -38.84
N ARG A 828 5.75 -33.76 -37.86
CA ARG A 828 5.95 -34.61 -36.67
C ARG A 828 6.34 -33.77 -35.46
N HIS A 829 6.22 -34.34 -34.26
CA HIS A 829 6.72 -33.71 -33.04
C HIS A 829 8.25 -33.67 -33.05
N VAL A 830 8.83 -32.53 -32.69
CA VAL A 830 10.28 -32.35 -32.52
C VAL A 830 10.60 -32.18 -31.04
N PRO A 831 11.32 -33.12 -30.39
CA PRO A 831 11.69 -33.00 -28.97
C PRO A 831 12.54 -31.74 -28.66
N ILE A 832 12.18 -31.01 -27.60
CA ILE A 832 12.86 -29.80 -27.13
C ILE A 832 13.41 -29.98 -25.70
N ILE A 833 14.74 -30.03 -25.68
CA ILE A 833 15.77 -29.76 -24.68
C ILE A 833 15.90 -28.34 -24.10
N ALA A 834 15.13 -27.87 -23.12
CA ALA A 834 15.44 -26.53 -22.59
C ALA A 834 16.70 -26.53 -21.73
N VAL A 835 17.68 -25.71 -22.09
CA VAL A 835 18.95 -25.54 -21.39
C VAL A 835 18.88 -24.24 -20.60
N SER A 836 19.00 -24.29 -19.26
CA SER A 836 18.58 -23.16 -18.41
C SER A 836 19.65 -22.58 -17.47
N ALA A 837 19.62 -21.24 -17.40
CA ALA A 837 20.19 -20.34 -16.38
C ALA A 837 19.72 -20.61 -14.93
N ASN A 838 18.57 -21.26 -14.72
CA ASN A 838 18.02 -21.48 -13.37
C ASN A 838 17.01 -22.64 -13.33
N ALA A 839 16.79 -23.18 -12.13
CA ALA A 839 15.82 -24.26 -11.86
C ALA A 839 14.69 -23.79 -10.92
N ARG A 840 14.32 -22.50 -10.99
CA ARG A 840 13.19 -21.97 -10.21
C ARG A 840 11.90 -22.58 -10.74
N THR A 841 11.02 -23.03 -9.82
CA THR A 841 9.74 -23.67 -10.13
C THR A 841 8.88 -22.87 -11.10
N GLU A 842 8.95 -21.54 -11.03
CA GLU A 842 8.22 -20.64 -11.93
C GLU A 842 8.79 -20.61 -13.36
N GLN A 843 10.11 -20.63 -13.54
CA GLN A 843 10.74 -20.74 -14.86
C GLN A 843 10.55 -22.13 -15.47
N THR A 844 10.68 -23.20 -14.68
CA THR A 844 10.38 -24.57 -15.13
C THR A 844 8.92 -24.68 -15.61
N LYS A 845 7.98 -24.06 -14.87
CA LYS A 845 6.59 -23.99 -15.29
C LYS A 845 6.41 -23.18 -16.58
N GLN A 846 7.03 -22.01 -16.70
CA GLN A 846 6.97 -21.20 -17.92
C GLN A 846 7.56 -21.91 -19.16
N ALA A 847 8.59 -22.73 -18.99
CA ALA A 847 9.16 -23.56 -20.04
C ALA A 847 8.20 -24.67 -20.48
N HIS A 848 7.62 -25.40 -19.52
CA HIS A 848 6.60 -26.41 -19.79
C HIS A 848 5.34 -25.81 -20.44
N ASP A 849 4.86 -24.66 -19.95
CA ASP A 849 3.74 -23.91 -20.53
C ASP A 849 4.08 -23.31 -21.92
N ALA A 850 5.37 -23.20 -22.27
CA ALA A 850 5.85 -22.87 -23.61
C ALA A 850 6.02 -24.10 -24.53
N GLY A 851 5.73 -25.31 -24.03
CA GLY A 851 5.75 -26.55 -24.79
C GLY A 851 7.11 -27.24 -24.86
N VAL A 852 8.04 -26.95 -23.95
CA VAL A 852 9.30 -27.69 -23.78
C VAL A 852 9.01 -29.09 -23.20
N ASP A 853 9.71 -30.13 -23.68
CA ASP A 853 9.47 -31.52 -23.26
C ASP A 853 10.27 -31.94 -22.02
N ASP A 854 11.51 -31.45 -21.88
CA ASP A 854 12.36 -31.66 -20.69
C ASP A 854 13.36 -30.51 -20.52
N PHE A 855 14.05 -30.44 -19.40
CA PHE A 855 15.04 -29.38 -19.14
C PHE A 855 16.33 -29.88 -18.49
N ILE A 856 17.42 -29.17 -18.77
CA ILE A 856 18.72 -29.41 -18.15
C ILE A 856 19.32 -28.09 -17.63
N VAL A 857 19.92 -28.15 -16.45
CA VAL A 857 20.40 -26.97 -15.73
C VAL A 857 21.90 -26.81 -15.99
N LYS A 858 22.32 -25.68 -16.57
CA LYS A 858 23.76 -25.36 -16.70
C LYS A 858 24.39 -25.21 -15.29
N PRO A 859 25.69 -25.44 -15.05
CA PRO A 859 26.56 -26.25 -15.89
C PRO A 859 26.20 -27.74 -15.72
N PHE A 860 25.97 -28.43 -16.83
CA PHE A 860 25.71 -29.86 -16.87
C PHE A 860 26.91 -30.59 -17.46
N ARG A 861 27.05 -31.89 -17.18
CA ARG A 861 28.06 -32.75 -17.79
C ARG A 861 27.49 -33.43 -19.04
N ILE A 862 28.34 -33.77 -20.00
CA ILE A 862 27.89 -34.47 -21.22
C ILE A 862 27.17 -35.79 -20.93
N PRO A 863 27.61 -36.67 -20.00
CA PRO A 863 26.86 -37.90 -19.68
C PRO A 863 25.44 -37.64 -19.14
N GLU A 864 25.23 -36.53 -18.42
CA GLU A 864 23.92 -36.13 -17.92
C GLU A 864 23.03 -35.67 -19.08
N LEU A 865 23.58 -34.84 -19.99
CA LEU A 865 22.91 -34.40 -21.21
C LEU A 865 22.50 -35.58 -22.11
N ILE A 866 23.42 -36.53 -22.34
CA ILE A 866 23.15 -37.74 -23.13
C ILE A 866 22.03 -38.58 -22.48
N SER A 867 22.02 -38.72 -21.15
CA SER A 867 20.95 -39.44 -20.44
C SER A 867 19.57 -38.79 -20.63
N VAL A 868 19.49 -37.46 -20.70
CA VAL A 868 18.22 -36.75 -21.01
C VAL A 868 17.84 -36.95 -22.48
N ILE A 869 18.79 -36.84 -23.42
CA ILE A 869 18.55 -37.06 -24.86
C ILE A 869 18.03 -38.49 -25.12
N SER A 870 18.71 -39.53 -24.61
CA SER A 870 18.26 -40.91 -24.75
C SER A 870 16.85 -41.12 -24.16
N ARG A 871 16.56 -40.54 -22.98
CA ARG A 871 15.23 -40.61 -22.37
C ARG A 871 14.12 -40.00 -23.24
N LEU A 872 14.36 -38.87 -23.92
CA LEU A 872 13.35 -38.29 -24.82
C LEU A 872 13.19 -39.11 -26.10
N VAL A 873 14.29 -39.57 -26.69
CA VAL A 873 14.28 -40.15 -28.05
C VAL A 873 13.90 -41.63 -28.05
N GLU A 874 14.09 -42.37 -26.95
CA GLU A 874 13.60 -43.76 -26.80
C GLU A 874 12.09 -43.87 -26.47
N VAL A 875 11.41 -42.75 -26.23
CA VAL A 875 10.00 -42.70 -25.79
C VAL A 875 9.05 -42.17 -26.89
N ALA A 876 9.59 -41.75 -28.04
CA ALA A 876 8.86 -41.22 -29.20
C ALA A 876 8.71 -42.24 -30.34
#